data_AF-A0A838L3D2-F1
#
_entry.id   AF-A0A838L3D2-F1
#
_cell.length_a   1.000
_cell.length_b   1.000
_cell.length_c   1.000
_cell.angle_alpha   90.00
_cell.angle_beta   90.00
_cell.angle_gamma   90.00
#
_symmetry.space_group_name_H-M   'P 1'
#
loop_
_entity.id
_entity.type
_entity.pdbx_description
1 polymer ?
#
loop_
_entity_poly.entity_id
_entity_poly.type
_entity_poly.pdbx_seq_one_letter_code
_entity_poly.pdbx_strand_id
1 'polypeptide(L)'
;MTARAMRFFGAVLLAGVAMPALAKPTLPDFLGYSFVSELTSAEHADRITWVENVKGVRNVWAASGPDFAAHPVTHYTADDGQEITQLRFDRAADTIVFVRGGDHDANWPAEGDLAPDPANGATEDKVEVYAVPFAGGTPRLLSEGDEPAVSAKGMVAFVKEHQIWSVPLDGSVKPAKLLFDRGKDRQPLWSPDGSRLAFVSGRGDHSFVTLFTDAATPLIYLAPSTGRDGDPVWSPDGTRIAFSRQPGDGGAPVPFLVNTPQPFAIWTADVATGEGRCVWASPVTLNGSYPQDGDGLGLRWMAGDTLAFLTTLDGWEHLYALPAAGGTPKLLTPGNYMVEHVSLGRDKRTLLYAANTGSTKDDDDRRHVFAVTPENKPVALIGGTGLQWSPVAAGRGVALISADATHPAAVAFAQGKMLKPLHVAVPDYPVASLVTPKLVSWTAPDGLTIQGQLFGAAGTAKKRPAVIFVHGGPSRQMLLGWHYMGYYSNGYAVNQYLASRGFVVLSVNYRLGIGYGRAFEQPDHGGAAGGAEYQDVLSGARWLQQQPGVDPARIGIWGGSYGGYLTGMALSRNSDVFKAGADLHGVHDWSRLVSEENPPAKRYEQGDWDRFLKTAFESSPDAQIADWRSPVLLIQGDDDRNVRFNQTVDLAGRLTKAGVPFEELVIPNEIHGFLRYESWLKADAATARFLEEKLGPVG
;
A
#
# COMPACT_ATOMS: atom_id res chain seq x y z
N MET A 1 12.08 -82.32 44.77
CA MET A 1 11.90 -80.98 45.36
C MET A 1 12.32 -79.94 44.34
N THR A 2 11.37 -79.21 43.75
CA THR A 2 11.57 -77.88 43.14
C THR A 2 10.19 -77.36 42.69
N ALA A 3 9.73 -76.28 43.31
CA ALA A 3 8.44 -75.65 43.05
C ALA A 3 8.48 -74.79 41.77
N ARG A 4 7.44 -74.88 40.94
CA ARG A 4 7.19 -74.01 39.78
C ARG A 4 6.13 -72.98 40.16
N ALA A 5 6.46 -71.70 40.05
CA ALA A 5 5.56 -70.58 40.25
C ALA A 5 4.71 -70.32 38.99
N MET A 6 3.40 -70.13 39.18
CA MET A 6 2.43 -69.83 38.13
C MET A 6 2.13 -68.32 38.17
N ARG A 7 2.33 -67.61 37.04
CA ARG A 7 2.04 -66.17 36.88
C ARG A 7 0.59 -65.97 36.43
N PHE A 8 -0.15 -65.10 37.13
CA PHE A 8 -1.43 -64.56 36.66
C PHE A 8 -1.17 -63.28 35.84
N PHE A 9 -1.74 -63.19 34.64
CA PHE A 9 -1.83 -61.97 33.83
C PHE A 9 -3.18 -61.30 34.11
N GLY A 10 -3.17 -60.08 34.63
CA GLY A 10 -4.33 -59.20 34.67
C GLY A 10 -4.28 -58.21 33.50
N ALA A 11 -5.32 -58.20 32.67
CA ALA A 11 -5.48 -57.22 31.60
C ALA A 11 -6.12 -55.94 32.17
N VAL A 12 -5.47 -54.79 31.99
CA VAL A 12 -6.02 -53.47 32.27
C VAL A 12 -6.52 -52.89 30.94
N LEU A 13 -7.84 -52.70 30.81
CA LEU A 13 -8.42 -51.88 29.74
C LEU A 13 -8.16 -50.40 30.06
N LEU A 14 -7.32 -49.73 29.26
CA LEU A 14 -7.31 -48.27 29.20
C LEU A 14 -8.44 -47.80 28.27
N ALA A 15 -9.45 -47.17 28.84
CA ALA A 15 -10.41 -46.37 28.10
C ALA A 15 -9.71 -45.10 27.59
N GLY A 16 -9.51 -45.00 26.27
CA GLY A 16 -9.01 -43.79 25.64
C GLY A 16 -10.05 -42.67 25.74
N VAL A 17 -9.70 -41.59 26.42
CA VAL A 17 -10.46 -40.34 26.37
C VAL A 17 -10.25 -39.75 24.97
N ALA A 18 -11.29 -39.83 24.13
CA ALA A 18 -11.30 -39.14 22.85
C ALA A 18 -11.29 -37.62 23.12
N MET A 19 -10.19 -36.94 22.79
CA MET A 19 -10.19 -35.48 22.79
C MET A 19 -11.18 -35.00 21.72
N PRO A 20 -12.06 -34.03 22.03
CA PRO A 20 -12.95 -33.47 21.03
C PRO A 20 -12.11 -32.88 19.89
N ALA A 21 -12.49 -33.18 18.65
CA ALA A 21 -11.90 -32.53 17.49
C ALA A 21 -12.09 -31.01 17.63
N LEU A 22 -10.99 -30.25 17.63
CA LEU A 22 -11.03 -28.79 17.64
C LEU A 22 -11.92 -28.31 16.48
N ALA A 23 -12.82 -27.37 16.76
CA ALA A 23 -13.65 -26.75 15.74
C ALA A 23 -12.74 -26.09 14.68
N LYS A 24 -13.08 -26.25 13.39
CA LYS A 24 -12.36 -25.56 12.32
C LYS A 24 -12.59 -24.04 12.46
N PRO A 25 -11.54 -23.20 12.33
CA PRO A 25 -11.72 -21.76 12.41
C PRO A 25 -12.67 -21.23 11.34
N THR A 26 -13.40 -20.19 11.71
CA THR A 26 -14.36 -19.46 10.88
C THR A 26 -13.69 -18.29 10.18
N LEU A 27 -14.34 -17.69 9.15
CA LEU A 27 -13.81 -16.50 8.48
C LEU A 27 -13.50 -15.34 9.46
N PRO A 28 -14.35 -15.01 10.46
CA PRO A 28 -13.99 -14.06 11.51
C PRO A 28 -12.69 -14.36 12.27
N ASP A 29 -12.33 -15.64 12.44
CA ASP A 29 -11.08 -16.04 13.08
C ASP A 29 -9.87 -15.74 12.19
N PHE A 30 -9.99 -15.96 10.87
CA PHE A 30 -8.94 -15.61 9.90
C PHE A 30 -8.79 -14.10 9.72
N LEU A 31 -9.89 -13.35 9.67
CA LEU A 31 -9.90 -11.88 9.55
C LEU A 31 -9.60 -11.16 10.88
N GLY A 32 -9.53 -11.88 11.99
CA GLY A 32 -9.24 -11.34 13.32
C GLY A 32 -7.75 -11.07 13.59
N TYR A 33 -6.94 -10.86 12.55
CA TYR A 33 -5.51 -10.59 12.69
C TYR A 33 -5.25 -9.13 13.15
N SER A 34 -4.02 -8.88 13.63
CA SER A 34 -3.55 -7.51 13.86
C SER A 34 -2.91 -6.96 12.58
N PHE A 35 -3.27 -5.73 12.21
CA PHE A 35 -2.58 -4.97 11.18
C PHE A 35 -1.84 -3.81 11.81
N VAL A 36 -0.59 -3.61 11.38
CA VAL A 36 0.31 -2.58 11.91
C VAL A 36 0.71 -1.63 10.79
N SER A 37 0.63 -0.32 11.05
CA SER A 37 1.01 0.75 10.12
C SER A 37 1.69 1.91 10.85
N GLU A 38 2.12 2.93 10.10
CA GLU A 38 2.63 4.20 10.65
C GLU A 38 3.81 4.08 11.63
N LEU A 39 4.61 3.01 11.53
CA LEU A 39 5.79 2.85 12.40
C LEU A 39 6.77 3.99 12.16
N THR A 40 7.00 4.80 13.20
CA THR A 40 7.95 5.91 13.19
C THR A 40 8.76 5.97 14.47
N SER A 41 9.91 6.66 14.42
CA SER A 41 10.83 6.82 15.55
C SER A 41 11.10 8.29 15.85
N ALA A 42 11.26 8.61 17.13
CA ALA A 42 11.72 9.92 17.55
C ALA A 42 13.17 10.18 17.09
N GLU A 43 13.44 11.38 16.61
CA GLU A 43 14.75 11.76 16.09
C GLU A 43 15.84 11.79 17.19
N HIS A 44 15.47 12.21 18.39
CA HIS A 44 16.41 12.51 19.48
C HIS A 44 16.19 11.69 20.75
N ALA A 45 15.35 10.65 20.69
CA ALA A 45 15.04 9.80 21.83
C ALA A 45 14.88 8.33 21.39
N ASP A 46 15.12 7.39 22.29
CA ASP A 46 14.84 5.96 22.07
C ASP A 46 13.35 5.67 22.22
N ARG A 47 12.53 6.27 21.36
CA ARG A 47 11.07 6.13 21.35
C ARG A 47 10.58 5.81 19.95
N ILE A 48 9.62 4.89 19.86
CA ILE A 48 8.92 4.54 18.63
C ILE A 48 7.42 4.58 18.89
N THR A 49 6.65 4.79 17.82
CA THR A 49 5.19 4.75 17.85
C THR A 49 4.67 4.16 16.54
N TRP A 50 3.52 3.49 16.59
CA TRP A 50 2.85 2.90 15.43
C TRP A 50 1.34 2.89 15.65
N VAL A 51 0.59 2.59 14.58
CA VAL A 51 -0.84 2.31 14.65
C VAL A 51 -1.05 0.80 14.60
N GLU A 52 -1.92 0.31 15.47
CA GLU A 52 -2.37 -1.07 15.48
C GLU A 52 -3.89 -1.12 15.27
N ASN A 53 -4.32 -1.96 14.32
CA ASN A 53 -5.72 -2.18 13.98
C ASN A 53 -6.08 -3.65 14.23
N VAL A 54 -7.05 -3.89 15.11
CA VAL A 54 -7.62 -5.21 15.35
C VAL A 54 -9.13 -5.11 15.15
N LYS A 55 -9.66 -5.80 14.14
CA LYS A 55 -11.10 -5.81 13.80
C LYS A 55 -11.69 -4.39 13.70
N GLY A 56 -10.97 -3.48 13.04
CA GLY A 56 -11.40 -2.10 12.79
C GLY A 56 -11.12 -1.14 13.95
N VAL A 57 -10.81 -1.66 15.13
CA VAL A 57 -10.44 -0.85 16.29
C VAL A 57 -8.97 -0.44 16.17
N ARG A 58 -8.74 0.84 15.91
CA ARG A 58 -7.42 1.43 15.67
C ARG A 58 -6.92 2.17 16.90
N ASN A 59 -5.69 1.88 17.33
CA ASN A 59 -5.05 2.59 18.43
C ASN A 59 -3.60 2.92 18.14
N VAL A 60 -3.14 4.05 18.68
CA VAL A 60 -1.72 4.39 18.73
C VAL A 60 -1.07 3.58 19.85
N TRP A 61 0.06 2.97 19.52
CA TRP A 61 0.91 2.24 20.45
C TRP A 61 2.32 2.83 20.43
N ALA A 62 3.02 2.70 21.55
CA ALA A 62 4.36 3.21 21.70
C ALA A 62 5.27 2.24 22.46
N ALA A 63 6.57 2.43 22.29
CA ALA A 63 7.59 1.74 23.07
C ALA A 63 8.83 2.62 23.24
N SER A 64 9.55 2.45 24.35
CA SER A 64 10.81 3.16 24.61
C SER A 64 11.95 2.25 25.03
N GLY A 65 13.17 2.58 24.61
CA GLY A 65 14.38 1.86 24.95
C GLY A 65 14.76 1.97 26.45
N PRO A 66 15.64 1.07 26.94
CA PRO A 66 16.34 0.04 26.16
C PRO A 66 15.51 -1.22 25.90
N ASP A 67 14.46 -1.49 26.69
CA ASP A 67 13.70 -2.75 26.61
C ASP A 67 12.59 -2.75 25.54
N PHE A 68 12.20 -1.56 25.06
CA PHE A 68 11.12 -1.35 24.09
C PHE A 68 9.83 -2.09 24.46
N ALA A 69 9.48 -2.06 25.76
CA ALA A 69 8.20 -2.56 26.23
C ALA A 69 7.07 -1.72 25.61
N ALA A 70 6.18 -2.40 24.88
CA ALA A 70 5.05 -1.77 24.22
C ALA A 70 3.93 -1.42 25.21
N HIS A 71 3.30 -0.26 25.03
CA HIS A 71 2.10 0.15 25.74
C HIS A 71 1.13 0.89 24.81
N PRO A 72 -0.20 0.76 25.01
CA PRO A 72 -1.17 1.54 24.27
C PRO A 72 -1.10 3.01 24.70
N VAL A 73 -1.18 3.91 23.72
CA VAL A 73 -1.23 5.37 23.93
C VAL A 73 -2.67 5.87 23.91
N THR A 74 -3.49 5.32 23.02
CA THR A 74 -4.93 5.57 22.92
C THR A 74 -5.73 4.32 23.28
N HIS A 75 -7.03 4.50 23.54
CA HIS A 75 -7.93 3.43 23.99
C HIS A 75 -9.31 3.47 23.30
N TYR A 76 -9.33 3.71 21.99
CA TYR A 76 -10.54 3.57 21.19
C TYR A 76 -11.02 2.11 21.20
N THR A 77 -12.34 1.92 21.16
CA THR A 77 -12.96 0.59 21.29
C THR A 77 -13.95 0.26 20.17
N ALA A 78 -14.20 1.19 19.25
CA ALA A 78 -15.19 1.03 18.20
C ALA A 78 -14.53 0.78 16.84
N ASP A 79 -15.17 -0.04 16.02
CA ASP A 79 -14.96 -0.09 14.57
C ASP A 79 -15.78 1.06 13.93
N ASP A 80 -15.28 2.28 14.09
CA ASP A 80 -15.94 3.50 13.60
C ASP A 80 -15.49 3.90 12.20
N GLY A 81 -14.58 3.14 11.58
CA GLY A 81 -14.09 3.42 10.24
C GLY A 81 -13.23 4.67 10.12
N GLN A 82 -12.87 5.33 11.23
CA GLN A 82 -11.96 6.46 11.16
C GLN A 82 -10.51 5.98 11.28
N GLU A 83 -9.71 6.27 10.27
CA GLU A 83 -8.28 5.94 10.25
C GLU A 83 -7.50 6.65 11.36
N ILE A 84 -6.28 6.17 11.63
CA ILE A 84 -5.26 6.91 12.36
C ILE A 84 -4.01 6.89 11.47
N THR A 85 -3.53 8.05 11.06
CA THR A 85 -2.45 8.18 10.08
C THR A 85 -1.45 9.26 10.50
N GLN A 86 -0.34 9.34 9.77
CA GLN A 86 0.63 10.43 9.82
C GLN A 86 1.19 10.69 11.23
N LEU A 87 1.57 9.63 11.95
CA LEU A 87 2.15 9.76 13.29
C LEU A 87 3.42 10.63 13.24
N ARG A 88 3.52 11.61 14.14
CA ARG A 88 4.70 12.47 14.32
C ARG A 88 5.02 12.62 15.80
N PHE A 89 6.31 12.61 16.12
CA PHE A 89 6.78 13.04 17.43
C PHE A 89 6.97 14.55 17.45
N ASP A 90 6.74 15.15 18.61
CA ASP A 90 7.31 16.46 18.93
C ASP A 90 8.84 16.38 19.13
N ARG A 91 9.48 17.53 19.28
CA ARG A 91 10.94 17.63 19.39
C ARG A 91 11.51 17.02 20.69
N ALA A 92 10.74 17.03 21.78
CA ALA A 92 11.09 16.39 23.06
C ALA A 92 10.72 14.89 23.08
N ALA A 93 9.99 14.43 22.06
CA ALA A 93 9.46 13.08 21.90
C ALA A 93 8.52 12.64 23.03
N ASP A 94 7.91 13.57 23.76
CA ASP A 94 6.96 13.33 24.85
C ASP A 94 5.50 13.42 24.42
N THR A 95 5.25 13.88 23.19
CA THR A 95 3.94 14.03 22.60
C THR A 95 3.92 13.43 21.20
N ILE A 96 2.85 12.70 20.90
CA ILE A 96 2.57 12.14 19.58
C ILE A 96 1.43 12.95 18.96
N VAL A 97 1.64 13.43 17.74
CA VAL A 97 0.64 14.08 16.90
C VAL A 97 0.21 13.08 15.83
N PHE A 98 -1.08 13.04 15.51
CA PHE A 98 -1.63 12.14 14.52
C PHE A 98 -2.88 12.73 13.85
N VAL A 99 -3.21 12.23 12.67
CA VAL A 99 -4.48 12.51 11.98
C VAL A 99 -5.46 11.39 12.27
N ARG A 100 -6.72 11.75 12.47
CA ARG A 100 -7.83 10.83 12.65
C ARG A 100 -8.94 11.12 11.64
N GLY A 101 -9.44 10.07 10.99
CA GLY A 101 -10.45 10.18 9.92
C GLY A 101 -9.84 10.53 8.56
N GLY A 102 -10.69 10.57 7.52
CA GLY A 102 -10.29 10.84 6.13
C GLY A 102 -10.25 9.60 5.24
N ASP A 103 -10.01 9.84 3.95
CA ASP A 103 -9.73 8.83 2.94
C ASP A 103 -8.38 9.14 2.32
N HIS A 104 -7.33 8.49 2.82
CA HIS A 104 -5.97 8.69 2.33
C HIS A 104 -5.63 7.79 1.12
N ASP A 105 -6.61 7.01 0.63
CA ASP A 105 -6.50 6.13 -0.55
C ASP A 105 -7.33 6.68 -1.75
N ALA A 106 -7.93 7.86 -1.62
CA ALA A 106 -8.76 8.49 -2.66
C ALA A 106 -7.93 9.03 -3.84
N ASN A 107 -8.43 8.84 -5.06
CA ASN A 107 -7.86 9.47 -6.26
C ASN A 107 -8.36 10.90 -6.45
N TRP A 108 -9.53 11.24 -5.88
CA TRP A 108 -10.12 12.57 -5.94
C TRP A 108 -10.85 12.92 -4.63
N PRO A 109 -10.93 14.21 -4.28
CA PRO A 109 -11.72 14.62 -3.13
C PRO A 109 -13.21 14.36 -3.37
N ALA A 110 -13.97 14.11 -2.31
CA ALA A 110 -15.43 14.10 -2.39
C ALA A 110 -15.98 15.44 -2.86
N GLU A 111 -17.15 15.39 -3.49
CA GLU A 111 -17.90 16.61 -3.77
C GLU A 111 -18.19 17.34 -2.45
N GLY A 112 -17.78 18.61 -2.37
CA GLY A 112 -17.91 19.41 -1.15
C GLY A 112 -16.92 19.07 -0.04
N ASP A 113 -15.85 18.31 -0.33
CA ASP A 113 -14.79 17.96 0.63
C ASP A 113 -15.29 17.19 1.86
N LEU A 114 -16.34 16.35 1.69
CA LEU A 114 -16.91 15.53 2.76
C LEU A 114 -15.95 14.42 3.18
N ALA A 115 -15.82 14.21 4.50
CA ALA A 115 -15.15 13.02 5.03
C ALA A 115 -15.98 11.76 4.76
N PRO A 116 -15.35 10.58 4.66
CA PRO A 116 -16.07 9.31 4.64
C PRO A 116 -16.92 9.13 5.90
N ASP A 117 -18.12 8.54 5.76
CA ASP A 117 -19.01 8.16 6.87
C ASP A 117 -19.41 6.67 6.77
N PRO A 118 -18.45 5.74 6.87
CA PRO A 118 -18.75 4.31 6.77
C PRO A 118 -19.61 3.83 7.94
N ALA A 119 -19.67 4.59 9.04
CA ALA A 119 -20.50 4.29 10.21
C ALA A 119 -21.97 4.70 10.05
N ASN A 120 -22.34 5.41 8.98
CA ASN A 120 -23.69 5.94 8.75
C ASN A 120 -24.19 6.79 9.93
N GLY A 121 -23.31 7.67 10.44
CA GLY A 121 -23.55 8.52 11.59
C GLY A 121 -24.62 9.59 11.32
N ALA A 122 -25.27 10.05 12.39
CA ALA A 122 -26.15 11.23 12.31
C ALA A 122 -25.36 12.55 12.27
N THR A 123 -24.05 12.48 12.50
CA THR A 123 -23.10 13.60 12.49
C THR A 123 -21.97 13.23 11.55
N GLU A 124 -21.62 14.16 10.67
CA GLU A 124 -20.50 14.00 9.73
C GLU A 124 -19.19 13.79 10.51
N ASP A 125 -18.49 12.72 10.18
CA ASP A 125 -17.11 12.52 10.62
C ASP A 125 -16.21 13.63 10.05
N LYS A 126 -15.04 13.82 10.66
CA LYS A 126 -14.09 14.89 10.28
C LYS A 126 -12.69 14.33 10.16
N VAL A 127 -11.87 15.00 9.37
CA VAL A 127 -10.41 14.80 9.35
C VAL A 127 -9.80 15.73 10.38
N GLU A 128 -9.18 15.16 11.40
CA GLU A 128 -8.81 15.88 12.63
C GLU A 128 -7.38 15.59 13.07
N VAL A 129 -6.67 16.65 13.45
CA VAL A 129 -5.33 16.59 14.04
C VAL A 129 -5.44 16.51 15.55
N TYR A 130 -4.88 15.45 16.13
CA TYR A 130 -4.84 15.20 17.57
C TYR A 130 -3.41 15.25 18.11
N ALA A 131 -3.29 15.55 19.40
CA ALA A 131 -2.06 15.38 20.18
C ALA A 131 -2.34 14.54 21.43
N VAL A 132 -1.44 13.64 21.77
CA VAL A 132 -1.53 12.78 22.95
C VAL A 132 -0.15 12.61 23.60
N PRO A 133 -0.03 12.63 24.94
CA PRO A 133 1.23 12.33 25.60
C PRO A 133 1.73 10.92 25.23
N PHE A 134 3.04 10.76 25.06
CA PHE A 134 3.69 9.47 24.80
C PHE A 134 3.37 8.41 25.86
N ALA A 135 3.15 8.84 27.11
CA ALA A 135 2.76 7.96 28.21
C ALA A 135 1.32 7.43 28.11
N GLY A 136 0.54 7.92 27.15
CA GLY A 136 -0.88 7.64 26.98
C GLY A 136 -1.79 8.67 27.67
N GLY A 137 -3.08 8.58 27.36
CA GLY A 137 -4.11 9.45 27.93
C GLY A 137 -5.22 9.75 26.93
N THR A 138 -6.10 10.69 27.27
CA THR A 138 -7.13 11.18 26.35
C THR A 138 -6.49 12.06 25.27
N PRO A 139 -6.60 11.72 23.98
CA PRO A 139 -6.13 12.59 22.91
C PRO A 139 -6.83 13.94 22.95
N ARG A 140 -6.07 15.01 22.76
CA ARG A 140 -6.57 16.38 22.63
C ARG A 140 -6.73 16.71 21.15
N LEU A 141 -7.95 17.05 20.75
CA LEU A 141 -8.20 17.65 19.43
C LEU A 141 -7.48 19.00 19.35
N LEU A 142 -6.65 19.18 18.33
CA LEU A 142 -6.01 20.46 18.04
C LEU A 142 -6.82 21.27 17.03
N SER A 143 -7.25 20.64 15.94
CA SER A 143 -8.05 21.24 14.87
C SER A 143 -8.55 20.16 13.91
N GLU A 144 -9.60 20.45 13.15
CA GLU A 144 -9.80 19.82 11.84
C GLU A 144 -8.61 20.15 10.92
N GLY A 145 -8.19 19.20 10.09
CA GLY A 145 -7.08 19.33 9.15
C GLY A 145 -6.28 18.04 9.00
N ASP A 146 -5.31 18.08 8.09
CA ASP A 146 -4.49 16.95 7.66
C ASP A 146 -3.02 17.40 7.49
N GLU A 147 -2.11 16.49 7.18
CA GLU A 147 -0.69 16.71 6.92
C GLU A 147 0.03 17.52 8.03
N PRO A 148 0.02 17.08 9.30
CA PRO A 148 0.60 17.84 10.38
C PRO A 148 2.14 17.81 10.34
N ALA A 149 2.73 18.98 10.54
CA ALA A 149 4.15 19.20 10.70
C ALA A 149 4.43 19.84 12.06
N VAL A 150 5.20 19.16 12.90
CA VAL A 150 5.53 19.61 14.26
C VAL A 150 6.87 20.34 14.26
N SER A 151 6.89 21.57 14.76
CA SER A 151 8.10 22.41 14.81
C SER A 151 8.93 22.13 16.06
N ALA A 152 10.22 22.45 16.00
CA ALA A 152 11.11 22.41 17.17
C ALA A 152 10.70 23.41 18.28
N LYS A 153 9.77 24.32 18.01
CA LYS A 153 9.27 25.35 18.93
C LYS A 153 7.88 25.02 19.49
N GLY A 154 7.36 23.81 19.25
CA GLY A 154 6.06 23.39 19.77
C GLY A 154 4.86 23.99 19.03
N MET A 155 5.02 24.28 17.73
CA MET A 155 3.91 24.64 16.84
C MET A 155 3.58 23.47 15.94
N VAL A 156 2.30 23.26 15.65
CA VAL A 156 1.83 22.31 14.64
C VAL A 156 1.28 23.11 13.48
N ALA A 157 1.90 22.97 12.29
CA ALA A 157 1.32 23.41 11.03
C ALA A 157 0.56 22.25 10.40
N PHE A 158 -0.52 22.52 9.68
CA PHE A 158 -1.35 21.49 9.04
C PHE A 158 -2.12 22.11 7.88
N VAL A 159 -2.62 21.26 6.98
CA VAL A 159 -3.43 21.65 5.83
C VAL A 159 -4.90 21.58 6.22
N LYS A 160 -5.64 22.68 6.01
CA LYS A 160 -7.10 22.71 6.11
C LYS A 160 -7.64 23.59 5.00
N GLU A 161 -8.62 23.08 4.24
CA GLU A 161 -9.20 23.75 3.07
C GLU A 161 -8.12 24.16 2.05
N HIS A 162 -7.13 23.27 1.82
CA HIS A 162 -5.95 23.53 0.97
C HIS A 162 -5.15 24.79 1.33
N GLN A 163 -5.13 25.17 2.61
CA GLN A 163 -4.36 26.30 3.12
C GLN A 163 -3.56 25.86 4.35
N ILE A 164 -2.45 26.55 4.61
CA ILE A 164 -1.65 26.29 5.80
C ILE A 164 -2.25 26.98 7.04
N TRP A 165 -2.61 26.16 8.03
CA TRP A 165 -3.03 26.58 9.36
C TRP A 165 -1.96 26.23 10.39
N SER A 166 -2.05 26.84 11.56
CA SER A 166 -1.17 26.51 12.68
C SER A 166 -1.87 26.62 14.03
N VAL A 167 -1.35 25.87 15.00
CA VAL A 167 -1.82 25.85 16.39
C VAL A 167 -0.65 25.49 17.31
N PRO A 168 -0.54 26.08 18.52
CA PRO A 168 0.39 25.59 19.53
C PRO A 168 0.11 24.13 19.88
N LEU A 169 1.17 23.33 20.03
CA LEU A 169 1.06 21.90 20.35
C LEU A 169 0.29 21.67 21.66
N ASP A 170 0.39 22.58 22.63
CA ASP A 170 -0.31 22.53 23.91
C ASP A 170 -1.81 22.88 23.82
N GLY A 171 -2.28 23.36 22.66
CA GLY A 171 -3.66 23.81 22.44
C GLY A 171 -4.04 25.09 23.19
N SER A 172 -3.06 25.87 23.66
CA SER A 172 -3.29 27.10 24.44
C SER A 172 -3.99 28.21 23.67
N VAL A 173 -3.91 28.20 22.34
CA VAL A 173 -4.51 29.18 21.44
C VAL A 173 -5.32 28.45 20.38
N LYS A 174 -6.42 29.05 19.93
CA LYS A 174 -7.24 28.50 18.84
C LYS A 174 -6.43 28.43 17.54
N PRO A 175 -6.66 27.39 16.71
CA PRO A 175 -6.05 27.29 15.38
C PRO A 175 -6.40 28.50 14.51
N ALA A 176 -5.43 28.96 13.71
CA ALA A 176 -5.61 30.06 12.77
C ALA A 176 -4.83 29.81 11.47
N LYS A 177 -5.28 30.42 10.36
CA LYS A 177 -4.51 30.46 9.11
C LYS A 177 -3.15 31.09 9.40
N LEU A 178 -2.09 30.37 9.08
CA LEU A 178 -0.72 30.84 9.33
C LEU A 178 -0.34 31.94 8.34
N LEU A 179 -0.81 31.80 7.09
CA LEU A 179 -0.50 32.68 5.98
C LEU A 179 -1.67 32.75 4.99
N PHE A 180 -1.63 33.73 4.10
CA PHE A 180 -2.46 33.75 2.89
C PHE A 180 -1.59 33.33 1.71
N ASP A 181 -1.99 32.27 1.02
CA ASP A 181 -1.48 31.95 -0.30
C ASP A 181 -2.65 31.78 -1.30
N ARG A 182 -2.35 32.01 -2.58
CA ARG A 182 -3.33 31.88 -3.66
C ARG A 182 -3.48 30.41 -4.15
N GLY A 183 -2.63 29.49 -3.69
CA GLY A 183 -2.47 28.14 -4.21
C GLY A 183 -3.23 27.11 -3.39
N LYS A 184 -3.21 25.86 -3.86
CA LYS A 184 -3.59 24.70 -3.06
C LYS A 184 -2.35 24.19 -2.33
N ASP A 185 -2.26 24.49 -1.04
CA ASP A 185 -1.08 24.22 -0.23
C ASP A 185 -1.07 22.77 0.26
N ARG A 186 0.12 22.18 0.28
CA ARG A 186 0.40 20.82 0.78
C ARG A 186 1.86 20.66 1.22
N GLN A 187 2.17 19.52 1.82
CA GLN A 187 3.49 19.11 2.30
C GLN A 187 4.19 20.16 3.19
N PRO A 188 3.55 20.65 4.27
CA PRO A 188 4.20 21.58 5.20
C PRO A 188 5.38 20.89 5.90
N LEU A 189 6.52 21.58 5.98
CA LEU A 189 7.75 21.08 6.63
C LEU A 189 8.48 22.22 7.34
N TRP A 190 8.64 22.11 8.65
CA TRP A 190 9.40 23.09 9.44
C TRP A 190 10.90 22.99 9.18
N SER A 191 11.58 24.13 9.20
CA SER A 191 13.04 24.20 9.27
C SER A 191 13.57 23.49 10.52
N PRO A 192 14.83 23.01 10.53
CA PRO A 192 15.39 22.30 11.69
C PRO A 192 15.33 23.07 13.02
N ASP A 193 15.36 24.41 12.97
CA ASP A 193 15.22 25.29 14.13
C ASP A 193 13.76 25.67 14.47
N GLY A 194 12.80 25.21 13.66
CA GLY A 194 11.37 25.48 13.79
C GLY A 194 10.97 26.94 13.57
N SER A 195 11.81 27.76 12.92
CA SER A 195 11.54 29.19 12.70
C SER A 195 10.84 29.50 11.37
N ARG A 196 10.96 28.62 10.37
CA ARG A 196 10.40 28.82 9.03
C ARG A 196 9.69 27.57 8.56
N LEU A 197 8.74 27.72 7.65
CA LEU A 197 7.96 26.61 7.10
C LEU A 197 8.08 26.56 5.58
N ALA A 198 8.53 25.43 5.04
CA ALA A 198 8.45 25.14 3.62
C ALA A 198 7.14 24.42 3.30
N PHE A 199 6.56 24.65 2.13
CA PHE A 199 5.38 23.95 1.65
C PHE A 199 5.32 24.03 0.12
N VAL A 200 4.48 23.19 -0.50
CA VAL A 200 4.21 23.23 -1.94
C VAL A 200 2.92 23.99 -2.19
N SER A 201 2.99 25.06 -2.98
CA SER A 201 1.82 25.83 -3.45
C SER A 201 1.44 25.35 -4.86
N GLY A 202 0.36 24.57 -4.98
CA GLY A 202 -0.17 24.11 -6.27
C GLY A 202 -0.96 25.19 -7.01
N ARG A 203 -0.71 25.36 -8.31
CA ARG A 203 -1.34 26.38 -9.17
C ARG A 203 -2.18 25.80 -10.30
N GLY A 204 -2.44 24.50 -10.27
CA GLY A 204 -3.06 23.76 -11.37
C GLY A 204 -1.99 23.13 -12.24
N ASP A 205 -1.57 23.83 -13.29
CA ASP A 205 -0.60 23.35 -14.29
C ASP A 205 0.87 23.41 -13.85
N HIS A 206 1.16 24.11 -12.75
CA HIS A 206 2.49 24.23 -12.16
C HIS A 206 2.40 24.28 -10.62
N SER A 207 3.55 24.20 -9.95
CA SER A 207 3.63 24.34 -8.50
C SER A 207 4.97 24.92 -8.07
N PHE A 208 4.98 25.58 -6.91
CA PHE A 208 6.16 26.18 -6.33
C PHE A 208 6.47 25.58 -4.97
N VAL A 209 7.74 25.32 -4.69
CA VAL A 209 8.20 25.21 -3.31
C VAL A 209 8.33 26.62 -2.74
N THR A 210 7.61 26.86 -1.64
CA THR A 210 7.43 28.18 -1.04
C THR A 210 7.87 28.14 0.42
N LEU A 211 8.50 29.22 0.87
CA LEU A 211 8.97 29.39 2.22
C LEU A 211 8.20 30.49 2.93
N PHE A 212 7.57 30.16 4.04
CA PHE A 212 7.07 31.11 5.03
C PHE A 212 8.15 31.45 6.06
N THR A 213 8.42 32.75 6.25
CA THR A 213 9.44 33.21 7.22
C THR A 213 8.82 33.94 8.41
N ASP A 214 8.31 35.17 8.22
CA ASP A 214 7.65 35.97 9.25
C ASP A 214 6.68 36.99 8.63
N ALA A 215 6.01 37.79 9.47
CA ALA A 215 5.05 38.78 8.99
C ALA A 215 5.66 39.92 8.14
N ALA A 216 6.97 40.16 8.22
CA ALA A 216 7.66 41.20 7.46
C ALA A 216 8.07 40.72 6.06
N THR A 217 8.48 39.45 5.92
CA THR A 217 8.78 38.80 4.63
C THR A 217 8.00 37.49 4.51
N PRO A 218 6.68 37.56 4.30
CA PRO A 218 5.80 36.41 4.52
C PRO A 218 6.09 35.24 3.61
N LEU A 219 6.43 35.45 2.33
CA LEU A 219 6.64 34.36 1.38
C LEU A 219 7.87 34.60 0.50
N ILE A 220 8.71 33.57 0.39
CA ILE A 220 9.81 33.47 -0.58
C ILE A 220 9.53 32.25 -1.46
N TYR A 221 9.38 32.46 -2.77
CA TYR A 221 9.25 31.36 -3.74
C TYR A 221 10.64 30.91 -4.17
N LEU A 222 10.94 29.62 -4.03
CA LEU A 222 12.27 29.09 -4.28
C LEU A 222 12.45 28.76 -5.77
N ALA A 223 13.27 29.55 -6.45
CA ALA A 223 13.58 29.45 -7.88
C ALA A 223 12.32 29.21 -8.78
N PRO A 224 11.27 30.04 -8.69
CA PRO A 224 9.98 29.77 -9.34
C PRO A 224 10.14 29.62 -10.85
N SER A 225 9.33 28.72 -11.44
CA SER A 225 9.35 28.44 -12.88
C SER A 225 7.97 27.97 -13.37
N THR A 226 7.87 27.61 -14.64
CA THR A 226 6.67 26.96 -15.21
C THR A 226 6.60 25.47 -14.90
N GLY A 227 7.55 24.92 -14.11
CA GLY A 227 7.58 23.52 -13.72
C GLY A 227 6.65 23.19 -12.55
N ARG A 228 6.47 21.89 -12.29
CA ARG A 228 5.83 21.38 -11.08
C ARG A 228 6.90 21.03 -10.06
N ASP A 229 7.04 21.90 -9.06
CA ASP A 229 7.95 21.67 -7.93
C ASP A 229 7.27 20.86 -6.83
N GLY A 230 8.00 19.93 -6.22
CA GLY A 230 7.53 19.05 -5.14
C GLY A 230 8.67 18.44 -4.32
N ASP A 231 8.34 17.56 -3.38
CA ASP A 231 9.29 16.84 -2.52
C ASP A 231 10.32 17.73 -1.80
N PRO A 232 9.92 18.84 -1.14
CA PRO A 232 10.89 19.70 -0.47
C PRO A 232 11.56 18.98 0.69
N VAL A 233 12.87 19.16 0.85
CA VAL A 233 13.62 18.70 2.02
C VAL A 233 14.65 19.74 2.46
N TRP A 234 14.68 20.00 3.77
CA TRP A 234 15.62 20.94 4.39
C TRP A 234 17.04 20.36 4.46
N SER A 235 18.03 21.20 4.22
CA SER A 235 19.40 20.90 4.65
C SER A 235 19.48 20.82 6.18
N PRO A 236 20.36 19.98 6.77
CA PRO A 236 20.48 19.86 8.22
C PRO A 236 20.79 21.17 8.95
N ASP A 237 21.44 22.12 8.27
CA ASP A 237 21.76 23.45 8.79
C ASP A 237 20.64 24.49 8.58
N GLY A 238 19.56 24.13 7.88
CA GLY A 238 18.41 25.01 7.60
C GLY A 238 18.70 26.16 6.62
N THR A 239 19.84 26.14 5.90
CA THR A 239 20.23 27.21 4.97
C THR A 239 19.78 26.98 3.53
N ARG A 240 19.46 25.73 3.18
CA ARG A 240 19.04 25.32 1.83
C ARG A 240 17.84 24.39 1.86
N ILE A 241 17.13 24.35 0.75
CA ILE A 241 16.09 23.35 0.46
C ILE A 241 16.40 22.68 -0.86
N ALA A 242 16.25 21.36 -0.90
CA ALA A 242 16.29 20.57 -2.11
C ALA A 242 14.87 20.15 -2.48
N PHE A 243 14.58 20.06 -3.76
CA PHE A 243 13.25 19.72 -4.24
C PHE A 243 13.31 19.11 -5.64
N SER A 244 12.27 18.38 -6.02
CA SER A 244 12.08 17.85 -7.36
C SER A 244 11.37 18.88 -8.24
N ARG A 245 11.70 18.88 -9.53
CA ARG A 245 11.02 19.68 -10.56
C ARG A 245 10.68 18.79 -11.75
N GLN A 246 9.40 18.68 -12.04
CA GLN A 246 8.88 18.08 -13.27
C GLN A 246 8.49 19.18 -14.27
N PRO A 247 8.37 18.88 -15.58
CA PRO A 247 7.69 19.76 -16.51
C PRO A 247 6.30 20.15 -16.01
N GLY A 248 5.89 21.39 -16.27
CA GLY A 248 4.51 21.83 -16.06
C GLY A 248 3.55 21.13 -17.02
N ASP A 249 2.27 21.14 -16.68
CA ASP A 249 1.23 20.61 -17.55
C ASP A 249 1.04 21.50 -18.79
N GLY A 250 1.15 20.91 -19.97
CA GLY A 250 1.04 21.63 -21.23
C GLY A 250 1.79 20.96 -22.37
N GLY A 251 1.98 21.69 -23.47
CA GLY A 251 2.63 21.17 -24.68
C GLY A 251 1.70 20.34 -25.56
N ALA A 252 2.22 19.83 -26.69
CA ALA A 252 1.48 18.99 -27.61
C ALA A 252 0.97 17.71 -26.90
N PRO A 253 -0.19 17.14 -27.29
CA PRO A 253 -0.68 15.91 -26.70
C PRO A 253 0.37 14.80 -26.80
N VAL A 254 0.66 14.14 -25.67
CA VAL A 254 1.43 12.90 -25.67
C VAL A 254 0.53 11.75 -26.08
N PRO A 255 1.01 10.74 -26.83
CA PRO A 255 0.17 9.62 -27.19
C PRO A 255 -0.18 8.78 -25.96
N PHE A 256 -1.46 8.42 -25.81
CA PHE A 256 -1.93 7.69 -24.63
C PHE A 256 -1.64 6.18 -24.69
N LEU A 257 -1.40 5.64 -25.89
CA LEU A 257 -1.23 4.20 -26.12
C LEU A 257 0.22 3.72 -26.00
N VAL A 258 1.18 4.62 -25.74
CA VAL A 258 2.60 4.27 -25.64
C VAL A 258 3.21 4.90 -24.40
N ASN A 259 4.12 4.18 -23.77
CA ASN A 259 4.88 4.70 -22.66
C ASN A 259 5.77 5.86 -23.14
N THR A 260 5.69 6.99 -22.45
CA THR A 260 6.49 8.19 -22.76
C THR A 260 7.41 8.55 -21.59
N PRO A 261 8.64 9.01 -21.85
CA PRO A 261 9.51 9.53 -20.80
C PRO A 261 8.87 10.69 -20.04
N GLN A 262 8.97 10.68 -18.71
CA GLN A 262 8.52 11.74 -17.80
C GLN A 262 9.71 12.32 -17.05
N PRO A 263 10.61 13.08 -17.72
CA PRO A 263 11.85 13.52 -17.12
C PRO A 263 11.62 14.48 -15.95
N PHE A 264 12.59 14.55 -15.04
CA PHE A 264 12.56 15.44 -13.88
C PHE A 264 13.95 15.98 -13.58
N ALA A 265 14.03 16.94 -12.66
CA ALA A 265 15.27 17.48 -12.15
C ALA A 265 15.25 17.58 -10.63
N ILE A 266 16.43 17.58 -10.02
CA ILE A 266 16.63 17.90 -8.61
C ILE A 266 17.27 19.29 -8.55
N TRP A 267 16.69 20.14 -7.71
CA TRP A 267 17.13 21.52 -7.48
C TRP A 267 17.56 21.70 -6.04
N THR A 268 18.44 22.69 -5.82
CA THR A 268 18.74 23.22 -4.49
C THR A 268 18.58 24.73 -4.53
N ALA A 269 17.93 25.30 -3.50
CA ALA A 269 17.74 26.74 -3.35
C ALA A 269 18.25 27.23 -1.99
N ASP A 270 18.78 28.46 -1.99
CA ASP A 270 19.15 29.20 -0.79
C ASP A 270 17.90 29.80 -0.14
N VAL A 271 17.78 29.60 1.17
CA VAL A 271 16.59 29.98 1.94
C VAL A 271 16.52 31.49 2.18
N ALA A 272 17.65 32.21 2.17
CA ALA A 272 17.69 33.64 2.41
C ALA A 272 17.37 34.45 1.14
N THR A 273 17.84 34.01 -0.03
CA THR A 273 17.65 34.74 -1.29
C THR A 273 16.51 34.19 -2.16
N GLY A 274 16.13 32.92 -1.97
CA GLY A 274 15.22 32.22 -2.87
C GLY A 274 15.86 31.80 -4.20
N GLU A 275 17.14 32.11 -4.42
CA GLU A 275 17.87 31.70 -5.61
C GLU A 275 18.15 30.20 -5.55
N GLY A 276 17.93 29.50 -6.67
CA GLY A 276 18.20 28.08 -6.77
C GLY A 276 18.80 27.68 -8.09
N ARG A 277 19.33 26.45 -8.12
CA ARG A 277 19.96 25.86 -9.30
C ARG A 277 19.60 24.39 -9.44
N CYS A 278 19.50 23.96 -10.69
CA CYS A 278 19.44 22.55 -11.02
C CYS A 278 20.78 21.91 -10.65
N VAL A 279 20.75 20.87 -9.81
CA VAL A 279 21.94 20.11 -9.41
C VAL A 279 22.10 18.83 -10.21
N TRP A 280 21.00 18.31 -10.74
CA TRP A 280 20.97 17.18 -11.67
C TRP A 280 19.63 17.12 -12.42
N ALA A 281 19.64 16.65 -13.67
CA ALA A 281 18.46 16.37 -14.47
C ALA A 281 18.49 14.93 -14.96
N SER A 282 17.35 14.26 -14.93
CA SER A 282 17.23 12.88 -15.40
C SER A 282 17.38 12.81 -16.92
N PRO A 283 17.89 11.69 -17.47
CA PRO A 283 17.89 11.47 -18.90
C PRO A 283 16.44 11.38 -19.42
N VAL A 284 16.19 11.88 -20.63
CA VAL A 284 14.87 11.78 -21.29
C VAL A 284 14.70 10.37 -21.87
N THR A 285 14.54 9.40 -20.98
CA THR A 285 14.31 7.98 -21.29
C THR A 285 13.23 7.43 -20.36
N LEU A 286 12.65 6.29 -20.71
CA LEU A 286 11.66 5.62 -19.87
C LEU A 286 12.20 5.31 -18.46
N ASN A 287 13.44 4.87 -18.35
CA ASN A 287 14.10 4.61 -17.07
C ASN A 287 14.44 5.89 -16.28
N GLY A 288 14.56 7.03 -16.97
CA GLY A 288 14.77 8.35 -16.35
C GLY A 288 13.48 9.08 -16.01
N SER A 289 12.32 8.43 -16.12
CA SER A 289 11.04 8.98 -15.71
C SER A 289 10.96 9.19 -14.20
N TYR A 290 10.21 10.20 -13.79
CA TYR A 290 9.80 10.40 -12.40
C TYR A 290 8.91 9.22 -11.95
N PRO A 291 9.07 8.71 -10.71
CA PRO A 291 8.25 7.61 -10.18
C PRO A 291 6.74 7.92 -10.24
N GLN A 292 5.92 6.92 -10.57
CA GLN A 292 4.46 7.10 -10.80
C GLN A 292 3.58 6.48 -9.69
N ASP A 293 4.18 5.89 -8.67
CA ASP A 293 3.57 5.12 -7.60
C ASP A 293 3.12 5.95 -6.38
N GLY A 294 3.29 7.27 -6.43
CA GLY A 294 2.70 8.23 -5.48
C GLY A 294 3.66 8.76 -4.40
N ASP A 295 4.72 8.03 -4.05
CA ASP A 295 5.71 8.44 -3.03
C ASP A 295 6.79 9.41 -3.55
N GLY A 296 6.71 9.76 -4.83
CA GLY A 296 7.65 10.65 -5.51
C GLY A 296 9.09 10.11 -5.45
N LEU A 297 10.07 11.00 -5.30
CA LEU A 297 11.48 10.59 -5.23
C LEU A 297 11.91 10.06 -3.85
N GLY A 298 11.09 10.25 -2.82
CA GLY A 298 11.53 10.11 -1.43
C GLY A 298 12.82 10.92 -1.17
N LEU A 299 12.86 12.20 -1.57
CA LEU A 299 14.09 13.00 -1.48
C LEU A 299 14.51 13.22 -0.01
N ARG A 300 15.78 12.94 0.30
CA ARG A 300 16.34 13.02 1.66
C ARG A 300 17.66 13.77 1.65
N TRP A 301 17.86 14.69 2.61
CA TRP A 301 19.14 15.36 2.83
C TRP A 301 19.96 14.64 3.91
N MET A 302 21.06 14.03 3.49
CA MET A 302 21.99 13.28 4.33
C MET A 302 23.15 14.16 4.81
N ALA A 303 23.82 13.72 5.87
CA ALA A 303 25.08 14.28 6.33
C ALA A 303 26.15 14.28 5.22
N GLY A 304 27.09 15.23 5.29
CA GLY A 304 28.10 15.39 4.24
C GLY A 304 27.59 16.05 2.97
N ASP A 305 26.50 16.82 3.08
CA ASP A 305 25.88 17.57 1.98
C ASP A 305 25.48 16.70 0.77
N THR A 306 24.85 15.58 1.06
CA THR A 306 24.46 14.57 0.06
C THR A 306 22.94 14.41 0.04
N LEU A 307 22.35 14.40 -1.15
CA LEU A 307 20.95 14.08 -1.39
C LEU A 307 20.82 12.59 -1.71
N ALA A 308 19.79 11.93 -1.21
CA ALA A 308 19.42 10.58 -1.59
C ALA A 308 17.97 10.51 -2.09
N PHE A 309 17.72 9.67 -3.09
CA PHE A 309 16.42 9.52 -3.74
C PHE A 309 16.27 8.15 -4.41
N LEU A 310 15.02 7.75 -4.64
CA LEU A 310 14.64 6.56 -5.40
C LEU A 310 14.37 6.92 -6.87
N THR A 311 14.81 6.07 -7.79
CA THR A 311 14.49 6.16 -9.22
C THR A 311 14.86 4.85 -9.93
N THR A 312 14.42 4.70 -11.18
CA THR A 312 14.58 3.49 -12.00
C THR A 312 15.67 3.59 -13.07
N LEU A 313 16.70 4.42 -12.88
CA LEU A 313 17.70 4.73 -13.93
C LEU A 313 18.38 3.47 -14.49
N ASP A 314 18.60 2.45 -13.66
CA ASP A 314 19.19 1.16 -14.06
C ASP A 314 18.15 0.06 -14.36
N GLY A 315 16.86 0.42 -14.41
CA GLY A 315 15.75 -0.49 -14.69
C GLY A 315 15.08 -1.07 -13.43
N TRP A 316 15.58 -0.75 -12.24
CA TRP A 316 15.04 -1.17 -10.95
C TRP A 316 14.87 0.03 -10.02
N GLU A 317 13.85 0.01 -9.17
CA GLU A 317 13.70 1.06 -8.17
C GLU A 317 14.81 0.94 -7.12
N HIS A 318 15.77 1.86 -7.19
CA HIS A 318 16.99 1.82 -6.41
C HIS A 318 17.34 3.18 -5.82
N LEU A 319 18.16 3.13 -4.76
CA LEU A 319 18.68 4.31 -4.09
C LEU A 319 19.88 4.88 -4.84
N TYR A 320 19.85 6.20 -5.05
CA TYR A 320 20.95 6.98 -5.58
C TYR A 320 21.38 8.05 -4.58
N ALA A 321 22.68 8.36 -4.55
CA ALA A 321 23.26 9.50 -3.84
C ALA A 321 23.78 10.55 -4.81
N LEU A 322 23.52 11.83 -4.54
CA LEU A 322 23.94 12.97 -5.34
C LEU A 322 24.49 14.06 -4.42
N PRO A 323 25.71 14.59 -4.61
CA PRO A 323 26.14 15.77 -3.86
C PRO A 323 25.13 16.92 -4.03
N ALA A 324 24.75 17.61 -2.97
CA ALA A 324 23.85 18.76 -3.06
C ALA A 324 24.47 19.92 -3.87
N ALA A 325 25.78 19.85 -4.15
CA ALA A 325 26.44 20.74 -5.08
C ALA A 325 26.22 20.39 -6.58
N GLY A 326 25.59 19.26 -6.88
CA GLY A 326 25.41 18.70 -8.22
C GLY A 326 26.51 17.74 -8.65
N GLY A 327 26.27 17.04 -9.75
CA GLY A 327 27.16 16.01 -10.29
C GLY A 327 26.41 14.80 -10.83
N THR A 328 27.11 13.67 -10.92
CA THR A 328 26.52 12.40 -11.35
C THR A 328 26.00 11.62 -10.14
N PRO A 329 24.72 11.21 -10.13
CA PRO A 329 24.20 10.34 -9.09
C PRO A 329 24.95 9.00 -9.04
N LYS A 330 25.27 8.55 -7.82
CA LYS A 330 25.89 7.27 -7.53
C LYS A 330 24.82 6.27 -7.11
N LEU A 331 24.71 5.16 -7.85
CA LEU A 331 23.88 4.02 -7.47
C LEU A 331 24.39 3.38 -6.17
N LEU A 332 23.51 3.26 -5.16
CA LEU A 332 23.83 2.70 -3.84
C LEU A 332 23.42 1.23 -3.71
N THR A 333 22.35 0.82 -4.40
CA THR A 333 21.73 -0.50 -4.25
C THR A 333 21.70 -1.26 -5.57
N PRO A 334 22.85 -1.61 -6.18
CA PRO A 334 22.84 -2.34 -7.45
C PRO A 334 22.32 -3.77 -7.27
N GLY A 335 21.62 -4.29 -8.28
CA GLY A 335 21.15 -5.68 -8.33
C GLY A 335 19.91 -5.84 -9.21
N ASN A 336 19.29 -7.02 -9.14
CA ASN A 336 18.00 -7.31 -9.76
C ASN A 336 16.95 -7.45 -8.66
N TYR A 337 16.68 -6.36 -7.94
CA TYR A 337 15.70 -6.30 -6.86
C TYR A 337 15.15 -4.88 -6.73
N MET A 338 14.08 -4.73 -5.99
CA MET A 338 13.41 -3.47 -5.71
C MET A 338 13.74 -3.00 -4.30
N VAL A 339 13.91 -1.69 -4.11
CA VAL A 339 14.07 -1.04 -2.82
C VAL A 339 12.82 -0.25 -2.46
N GLU A 340 12.34 -0.41 -1.23
CA GLU A 340 11.14 0.25 -0.71
C GLU A 340 11.31 0.57 0.80
N HIS A 341 10.33 1.27 1.40
CA HIS A 341 10.29 1.59 2.84
C HIS A 341 11.59 2.21 3.39
N VAL A 342 12.08 3.27 2.75
CA VAL A 342 13.36 3.88 3.10
C VAL A 342 13.22 4.83 4.29
N SER A 343 14.11 4.75 5.27
CA SER A 343 14.24 5.72 6.35
C SER A 343 15.69 6.15 6.56
N LEU A 344 15.88 7.29 7.21
CA LEU A 344 17.20 7.83 7.54
C LEU A 344 17.56 7.43 8.98
N GLY A 345 18.75 6.88 9.15
CA GLY A 345 19.35 6.61 10.45
C GLY A 345 19.61 7.89 11.26
N ARG A 346 19.81 7.73 12.58
CA ARG A 346 20.06 8.86 13.50
C ARG A 346 21.35 9.62 13.22
N ASP A 347 22.33 8.96 12.61
CA ASP A 347 23.58 9.57 12.16
C ASP A 347 23.39 10.47 10.92
N LYS A 348 22.18 10.50 10.36
CA LYS A 348 21.81 11.19 9.11
C LYS A 348 22.66 10.75 7.92
N ARG A 349 23.37 9.62 8.02
CA ARG A 349 24.33 9.12 7.03
C ARG A 349 23.99 7.72 6.54
N THR A 350 23.29 6.94 7.35
CA THR A 350 22.87 5.59 7.01
C THR A 350 21.43 5.61 6.51
N LEU A 351 21.17 5.03 5.35
CA LEU A 351 19.81 4.72 4.88
C LEU A 351 19.46 3.31 5.33
N LEU A 352 18.30 3.16 5.96
CA LEU A 352 17.67 1.87 6.25
C LEU A 352 16.57 1.66 5.21
N TYR A 353 16.41 0.44 4.71
CA TYR A 353 15.39 0.17 3.68
C TYR A 353 14.99 -1.31 3.67
N ALA A 354 13.87 -1.60 3.03
CA ALA A 354 13.44 -2.96 2.71
C ALA A 354 13.71 -3.27 1.23
N ALA A 355 14.05 -4.52 0.93
CA ALA A 355 14.24 -4.98 -0.44
C ALA A 355 13.82 -6.44 -0.61
N ASN A 356 13.40 -6.81 -1.83
CA ASN A 356 13.05 -8.18 -2.20
C ASN A 356 14.25 -8.99 -2.68
N THR A 357 15.29 -9.00 -1.85
CA THR A 357 16.53 -9.76 -2.09
C THR A 357 17.09 -10.30 -0.79
N GLY A 358 17.86 -11.39 -0.87
CA GLY A 358 18.48 -11.99 0.30
C GLY A 358 19.25 -13.26 -0.02
N SER A 359 19.13 -14.25 0.87
CA SER A 359 19.88 -15.51 0.81
C SER A 359 19.07 -16.72 0.32
N THR A 360 17.77 -16.56 0.06
CA THR A 360 16.90 -17.64 -0.37
C THR A 360 16.43 -17.43 -1.81
N LYS A 361 16.09 -18.53 -2.49
CA LYS A 361 15.65 -18.49 -3.90
C LYS A 361 14.27 -17.83 -4.09
N ASP A 362 13.51 -17.68 -3.01
CA ASP A 362 12.13 -17.19 -3.03
C ASP A 362 12.06 -15.72 -2.54
N ASP A 363 13.20 -15.02 -2.51
CA ASP A 363 13.28 -13.67 -1.95
C ASP A 363 12.62 -12.59 -2.83
N ASP A 364 12.35 -12.89 -4.11
CA ASP A 364 11.60 -12.04 -5.03
C ASP A 364 10.23 -11.61 -4.45
N ASP A 365 9.58 -12.52 -3.71
CA ASP A 365 8.27 -12.31 -3.06
C ASP A 365 8.41 -12.12 -1.54
N ARG A 366 9.62 -11.84 -1.05
CA ARG A 366 9.90 -11.52 0.35
C ARG A 366 10.37 -10.08 0.48
N ARG A 367 10.57 -9.64 1.72
CA ARG A 367 11.17 -8.34 2.07
C ARG A 367 12.14 -8.54 3.22
N HIS A 368 13.32 -7.97 3.08
CA HIS A 368 14.39 -8.02 4.06
C HIS A 368 14.96 -6.63 4.30
N VAL A 369 15.46 -6.37 5.50
CA VAL A 369 15.92 -5.04 5.91
C VAL A 369 17.43 -4.92 5.76
N PHE A 370 17.85 -3.84 5.13
CA PHE A 370 19.23 -3.51 4.81
C PHE A 370 19.61 -2.13 5.32
N ALA A 371 20.92 -1.89 5.38
CA ALA A 371 21.52 -0.59 5.59
C ALA A 371 22.54 -0.27 4.49
N VAL A 372 22.62 0.99 4.07
CA VAL A 372 23.63 1.48 3.13
C VAL A 372 24.09 2.89 3.49
N THR A 373 25.35 3.21 3.21
CA THR A 373 25.87 4.59 3.24
C THR A 373 26.44 4.92 1.86
N PRO A 374 26.62 6.20 1.50
CA PRO A 374 27.21 6.56 0.22
C PRO A 374 28.60 5.96 -0.03
N GLU A 375 29.36 5.59 1.00
CA GLU A 375 30.71 5.05 0.89
C GLU A 375 30.78 3.52 0.89
N ASN A 376 29.76 2.85 1.43
CA ASN A 376 29.77 1.42 1.68
C ASN A 376 28.75 0.68 0.81
N LYS A 377 28.99 -0.62 0.62
CA LYS A 377 28.01 -1.49 -0.03
C LYS A 377 26.82 -1.76 0.91
N PRO A 378 25.63 -2.09 0.38
CA PRO A 378 24.53 -2.61 1.16
C PRO A 378 24.91 -3.74 2.12
N VAL A 379 24.36 -3.70 3.32
CA VAL A 379 24.51 -4.75 4.34
C VAL A 379 23.13 -5.21 4.80
N ALA A 380 22.85 -6.51 4.70
CA ALA A 380 21.64 -7.10 5.26
C ALA A 380 21.68 -7.03 6.80
N LEU A 381 20.68 -6.41 7.40
CA LEU A 381 20.49 -6.39 8.85
C LEU A 381 19.69 -7.60 9.30
N ILE A 382 18.58 -7.87 8.62
CA ILE A 382 17.68 -9.00 8.87
C ILE A 382 17.34 -9.67 7.55
N GLY A 383 17.32 -10.99 7.54
CA GLY A 383 16.91 -11.81 6.40
C GLY A 383 16.26 -13.12 6.86
N GLY A 384 16.19 -14.12 5.99
CA GLY A 384 15.67 -15.45 6.30
C GLY A 384 14.36 -15.71 5.57
N THR A 385 13.42 -16.40 6.20
CA THR A 385 12.14 -16.76 5.59
C THR A 385 10.95 -15.96 6.12
N GLY A 386 11.19 -14.75 6.63
CA GLY A 386 10.13 -13.81 6.99
C GLY A 386 9.96 -12.70 5.96
N LEU A 387 9.16 -11.71 6.35
CA LEU A 387 8.90 -10.47 5.63
C LEU A 387 9.16 -9.32 6.62
N GLN A 388 10.04 -8.39 6.26
CA GLN A 388 10.40 -7.24 7.11
C GLN A 388 10.41 -5.95 6.30
N TRP A 389 9.71 -4.94 6.81
CA TRP A 389 9.56 -3.64 6.15
C TRP A 389 9.47 -2.48 7.15
N SER A 390 9.38 -1.25 6.65
CA SER A 390 9.33 -0.01 7.44
C SER A 390 10.39 0.09 8.55
N PRO A 391 11.69 -0.15 8.27
CA PRO A 391 12.73 -0.02 9.28
C PRO A 391 12.87 1.43 9.74
N VAL A 392 12.99 1.65 11.05
CA VAL A 392 13.27 2.94 11.69
C VAL A 392 14.34 2.79 12.77
N ALA A 393 15.13 3.85 12.98
CA ALA A 393 16.25 3.79 13.92
C ALA A 393 15.77 3.84 15.39
N ALA A 394 16.10 2.80 16.15
CA ALA A 394 15.66 2.65 17.55
C ALA A 394 16.83 2.23 18.45
N GLY A 395 17.27 3.10 19.36
CA GLY A 395 18.41 2.79 20.24
C GLY A 395 19.67 2.41 19.46
N ARG A 396 20.24 1.26 19.77
CA ARG A 396 21.40 0.66 19.07
C ARG A 396 21.00 -0.34 17.97
N GLY A 397 19.72 -0.41 17.63
CA GLY A 397 19.17 -1.35 16.67
C GLY A 397 18.19 -0.67 15.71
N VAL A 398 17.29 -1.47 15.15
CA VAL A 398 16.27 -1.03 14.20
C VAL A 398 14.93 -1.58 14.68
N ALA A 399 13.92 -0.73 14.80
CA ALA A 399 12.55 -1.21 14.87
C ALA A 399 12.02 -1.36 13.45
N LEU A 400 11.24 -2.41 13.19
CA LEU A 400 10.68 -2.71 11.87
C LEU A 400 9.35 -3.43 12.04
N ILE A 401 8.55 -3.51 10.98
CA ILE A 401 7.37 -4.36 10.96
C ILE A 401 7.79 -5.72 10.39
N SER A 402 7.45 -6.80 11.09
CA SER A 402 7.77 -8.16 10.68
C SER A 402 6.52 -9.02 10.58
N ALA A 403 6.48 -9.88 9.56
CA ALA A 403 5.50 -10.95 9.41
C ALA A 403 6.15 -12.20 8.79
N ASP A 404 5.38 -13.28 8.66
CA ASP A 404 5.75 -14.42 7.82
C ASP A 404 4.51 -15.00 7.11
N ALA A 405 4.51 -16.27 6.73
CA ALA A 405 3.37 -16.91 6.09
C ALA A 405 2.20 -17.26 7.04
N THR A 406 2.45 -17.27 8.34
CA THR A 406 1.52 -17.77 9.36
C THR A 406 1.34 -16.79 10.52
N HIS A 407 2.29 -15.87 10.74
CA HIS A 407 2.22 -14.83 11.75
C HIS A 407 1.93 -13.48 11.09
N PRO A 408 0.80 -12.83 11.42
CA PRO A 408 0.48 -11.48 10.97
C PRO A 408 1.56 -10.45 11.35
N ALA A 409 1.46 -9.27 10.74
CA ALA A 409 2.39 -8.17 10.98
C ALA A 409 2.41 -7.75 12.46
N ALA A 410 3.62 -7.59 13.00
CA ALA A 410 3.88 -7.04 14.32
C ALA A 410 5.12 -6.15 14.30
N VAL A 411 5.15 -5.11 15.13
CA VAL A 411 6.39 -4.35 15.36
C VAL A 411 7.40 -5.24 16.09
N ALA A 412 8.61 -5.30 15.55
CA ALA A 412 9.73 -6.03 16.10
C ALA A 412 10.96 -5.15 16.23
N PHE A 413 11.84 -5.51 17.17
CA PHE A 413 13.14 -4.90 17.36
C PHE A 413 14.24 -5.84 16.88
N ALA A 414 15.08 -5.33 15.99
CA ALA A 414 16.25 -5.97 15.43
C ALA A 414 17.53 -5.47 16.09
N GLN A 415 18.31 -6.39 16.66
CA GLN A 415 19.65 -6.12 17.17
C GLN A 415 20.63 -7.16 16.62
N GLY A 416 21.53 -6.71 15.73
CA GLY A 416 22.28 -7.64 14.88
C GLY A 416 21.32 -8.45 14.02
N LYS A 417 21.50 -9.79 14.00
CA LYS A 417 20.60 -10.72 13.29
C LYS A 417 19.42 -11.23 14.13
N MET A 418 19.32 -10.81 15.39
CA MET A 418 18.23 -11.23 16.28
C MET A 418 17.03 -10.32 16.07
N LEU A 419 15.86 -10.93 15.88
CA LEU A 419 14.60 -10.23 15.73
C LEU A 419 13.64 -10.65 16.84
N LYS A 420 13.07 -9.67 17.56
CA LYS A 420 12.15 -9.90 18.68
C LYS A 420 10.87 -9.07 18.49
N PRO A 421 9.69 -9.69 18.39
CA PRO A 421 8.41 -8.97 18.43
C PRO A 421 8.27 -8.17 19.74
N LEU A 422 7.78 -6.95 19.65
CA LEU A 422 7.58 -6.06 20.81
C LEU A 422 6.20 -6.23 21.43
N HIS A 423 5.20 -6.52 20.59
CA HIS A 423 3.82 -6.73 20.98
C HIS A 423 3.16 -7.76 20.06
N VAL A 424 2.22 -8.54 20.60
CA VAL A 424 1.36 -9.45 19.85
C VAL A 424 -0.07 -9.17 20.28
N ALA A 425 -0.81 -8.43 19.45
CA ALA A 425 -2.16 -7.94 19.79
C ALA A 425 -3.19 -9.05 19.95
N VAL A 426 -3.03 -10.13 19.17
CA VAL A 426 -3.97 -11.26 19.14
C VAL A 426 -3.22 -12.57 19.44
N PRO A 427 -2.92 -12.87 20.71
CA PRO A 427 -2.16 -14.08 21.09
C PRO A 427 -2.84 -15.39 20.68
N ASP A 428 -4.18 -15.40 20.62
CA ASP A 428 -4.99 -16.57 20.27
C ASP A 428 -5.29 -16.67 18.77
N TYR A 429 -4.61 -15.89 17.92
CA TYR A 429 -4.78 -15.98 16.46
C TYR A 429 -4.49 -17.41 15.97
N PRO A 430 -5.30 -18.00 15.07
CA PRO A 430 -5.26 -19.43 14.76
C PRO A 430 -4.09 -19.83 13.83
N VAL A 431 -2.85 -19.45 14.16
CA VAL A 431 -1.63 -19.67 13.37
C VAL A 431 -1.45 -21.12 12.90
N ALA A 432 -1.87 -22.10 13.73
CA ALA A 432 -1.78 -23.53 13.42
C ALA A 432 -2.73 -23.99 12.29
N SER A 433 -3.69 -23.15 11.90
CA SER A 433 -4.66 -23.44 10.83
C SER A 433 -4.26 -22.80 9.49
N LEU A 434 -3.24 -21.95 9.47
CA LEU A 434 -2.73 -21.30 8.26
C LEU A 434 -1.75 -22.23 7.53
N VAL A 435 -1.71 -22.14 6.21
CA VAL A 435 -0.73 -22.87 5.39
C VAL A 435 0.39 -21.95 4.94
N THR A 436 1.60 -22.46 4.82
CA THR A 436 2.67 -21.73 4.12
C THR A 436 2.47 -21.89 2.61
N PRO A 437 2.19 -20.81 1.86
CA PRO A 437 2.05 -20.91 0.41
C PRO A 437 3.39 -21.25 -0.24
N LYS A 438 3.34 -21.85 -1.42
CA LYS A 438 4.51 -22.14 -2.24
C LYS A 438 4.64 -21.11 -3.34
N LEU A 439 5.84 -20.57 -3.52
CA LEU A 439 6.16 -19.80 -4.72
C LEU A 439 6.20 -20.75 -5.92
N VAL A 440 5.40 -20.44 -6.94
CA VAL A 440 5.34 -21.18 -8.21
C VAL A 440 5.53 -20.21 -9.36
N SER A 441 5.99 -20.73 -10.50
CA SER A 441 6.14 -19.93 -11.72
C SER A 441 5.76 -20.71 -12.97
N TRP A 442 5.34 -19.98 -13.99
CA TRP A 442 5.00 -20.50 -15.31
C TRP A 442 5.33 -19.48 -16.39
N THR A 443 5.34 -19.93 -17.64
CA THR A 443 5.62 -19.07 -18.80
C THR A 443 4.30 -18.66 -19.45
N ALA A 444 4.07 -17.37 -19.55
CA ALA A 444 2.97 -16.78 -20.32
C ALA A 444 3.16 -17.01 -21.83
N PRO A 445 2.11 -16.86 -22.66
CA PRO A 445 2.18 -17.19 -24.10
C PRO A 445 3.24 -16.40 -24.88
N ASP A 446 3.61 -15.21 -24.41
CA ASP A 446 4.64 -14.35 -25.00
C ASP A 446 6.06 -14.61 -24.45
N GLY A 447 6.23 -15.59 -23.57
CA GLY A 447 7.53 -15.98 -23.01
C GLY A 447 7.86 -15.33 -21.67
N LEU A 448 7.01 -14.42 -21.15
CA LEU A 448 7.23 -13.80 -19.84
C LEU A 448 7.08 -14.85 -18.73
N THR A 449 7.99 -14.84 -17.76
CA THR A 449 7.85 -15.68 -16.56
C THR A 449 6.96 -14.97 -15.56
N ILE A 450 5.86 -15.63 -15.18
CA ILE A 450 4.90 -15.15 -14.19
C ILE A 450 5.10 -15.95 -12.91
N GLN A 451 5.00 -15.27 -11.78
CA GLN A 451 5.11 -15.87 -10.46
C GLN A 451 3.76 -15.79 -9.73
N GLY A 452 3.59 -16.68 -8.75
CA GLY A 452 2.41 -16.65 -7.89
C GLY A 452 2.57 -17.49 -6.64
N GLN A 453 1.69 -17.25 -5.66
CA GLN A 453 1.67 -17.97 -4.39
C GLN A 453 0.54 -18.99 -4.41
N LEU A 454 0.91 -20.27 -4.28
CA LEU A 454 -0.02 -21.40 -4.28
C LEU A 454 -0.35 -21.84 -2.84
N PHE A 455 -1.61 -21.69 -2.45
CA PHE A 455 -2.13 -22.14 -1.16
C PHE A 455 -2.87 -23.47 -1.30
N GLY A 456 -2.75 -24.31 -0.27
CA GLY A 456 -3.41 -25.60 -0.22
C GLY A 456 -2.66 -26.71 -0.98
N ALA A 457 -3.06 -27.95 -0.75
CA ALA A 457 -2.36 -29.12 -1.26
C ALA A 457 -2.77 -29.47 -2.71
N ALA A 458 -2.17 -28.81 -3.69
CA ALA A 458 -1.97 -29.44 -5.00
C ALA A 458 -1.13 -30.73 -4.80
N GLY A 459 -1.50 -31.83 -5.46
CA GLY A 459 -0.85 -33.14 -5.32
C GLY A 459 -1.60 -34.21 -4.52
N THR A 460 -2.82 -33.93 -4.06
CA THR A 460 -3.68 -34.99 -3.48
C THR A 460 -4.46 -35.72 -4.57
N ALA A 461 -4.80 -37.01 -4.36
CA ALA A 461 -5.55 -37.81 -5.34
C ALA A 461 -6.98 -37.27 -5.60
N LYS A 462 -7.56 -36.52 -4.65
CA LYS A 462 -8.89 -35.91 -4.78
C LYS A 462 -8.77 -34.60 -5.58
N LYS A 463 -9.50 -34.50 -6.68
CA LYS A 463 -9.61 -33.25 -7.46
C LYS A 463 -10.43 -32.22 -6.69
N ARG A 464 -9.90 -31.01 -6.55
CA ARG A 464 -10.47 -29.89 -5.79
C ARG A 464 -10.77 -28.71 -6.72
N PRO A 465 -11.81 -27.91 -6.43
CA PRO A 465 -11.98 -26.66 -7.14
C PRO A 465 -10.80 -25.73 -6.84
N ALA A 466 -10.49 -24.85 -7.79
CA ALA A 466 -9.44 -23.86 -7.63
C ALA A 466 -9.99 -22.45 -7.80
N VAL A 467 -9.32 -21.49 -7.17
CA VAL A 467 -9.65 -20.07 -7.27
C VAL A 467 -8.37 -19.30 -7.57
N ILE A 468 -8.44 -18.39 -8.52
CA ILE A 468 -7.39 -17.41 -8.76
C ILE A 468 -7.70 -16.14 -7.98
N PHE A 469 -6.72 -15.64 -7.25
CA PHE A 469 -6.74 -14.30 -6.70
C PHE A 469 -5.88 -13.37 -7.56
N VAL A 470 -6.43 -12.21 -7.90
CA VAL A 470 -5.74 -11.12 -8.60
C VAL A 470 -5.82 -9.87 -7.76
N HIS A 471 -4.69 -9.23 -7.50
CA HIS A 471 -4.64 -8.02 -6.69
C HIS A 471 -5.20 -6.81 -7.45
N GLY A 472 -5.70 -5.82 -6.71
CA GLY A 472 -5.99 -4.47 -7.21
C GLY A 472 -4.72 -3.64 -7.36
N GLY A 473 -4.84 -2.39 -7.83
CA GLY A 473 -3.71 -1.48 -8.07
C GLY A 473 -2.66 -2.09 -9.02
N PRO A 474 -2.50 -1.63 -10.27
CA PRO A 474 -1.64 -2.33 -11.23
C PRO A 474 -0.22 -2.54 -10.69
N SER A 475 0.35 -1.52 -10.06
CA SER A 475 1.67 -1.53 -9.41
C SER A 475 1.64 -2.11 -8.00
N ARG A 476 1.31 -3.40 -7.85
CA ARG A 476 1.35 -4.14 -6.57
C ARG A 476 1.97 -5.52 -6.74
N GLN A 477 2.34 -6.17 -5.62
CA GLN A 477 2.92 -7.50 -5.62
C GLN A 477 2.41 -8.27 -4.40
N MET A 478 1.84 -9.45 -4.61
CA MET A 478 1.53 -10.35 -3.50
C MET A 478 2.80 -11.05 -3.01
N LEU A 479 2.93 -11.10 -1.69
CA LEU A 479 4.13 -11.60 -1.01
C LEU A 479 3.96 -13.07 -0.63
N LEU A 480 5.07 -13.76 -0.35
CA LEU A 480 5.08 -15.13 0.16
C LEU A 480 4.73 -15.17 1.67
N GLY A 481 3.67 -14.45 2.06
CA GLY A 481 3.17 -14.28 3.41
C GLY A 481 2.29 -13.03 3.55
N TRP A 482 2.08 -12.58 4.78
CA TRP A 482 1.26 -11.39 5.07
C TRP A 482 1.80 -10.11 4.41
N HIS A 483 0.91 -9.23 3.96
CA HIS A 483 1.26 -8.04 3.18
C HIS A 483 1.34 -6.77 4.04
N TYR A 484 2.25 -5.86 3.71
CA TYR A 484 2.36 -4.54 4.36
C TYR A 484 1.21 -3.55 4.07
N MET A 485 0.22 -3.92 3.25
CA MET A 485 -0.96 -3.10 2.93
C MET A 485 -2.19 -3.77 3.50
N GLY A 486 -3.08 -2.99 4.11
CA GLY A 486 -4.27 -3.50 4.80
C GLY A 486 -5.18 -4.32 3.89
N TYR A 487 -5.46 -3.79 2.69
CA TYR A 487 -6.26 -4.44 1.65
C TYR A 487 -5.76 -5.85 1.32
N TYR A 488 -4.44 -6.03 1.12
CA TYR A 488 -3.86 -7.31 0.70
C TYR A 488 -3.52 -8.23 1.88
N SER A 489 -3.35 -7.70 3.08
CA SER A 489 -3.41 -8.51 4.30
C SER A 489 -4.79 -9.14 4.46
N ASN A 490 -5.86 -8.41 4.16
CA ASN A 490 -7.22 -8.96 4.13
C ASN A 490 -7.31 -10.04 3.02
N GLY A 491 -6.88 -9.73 1.79
CA GLY A 491 -6.86 -10.70 0.69
C GLY A 491 -6.09 -11.98 1.02
N TYR A 492 -4.95 -11.87 1.71
CA TYR A 492 -4.18 -13.01 2.21
C TYR A 492 -4.97 -13.88 3.20
N ALA A 493 -5.67 -13.25 4.15
CA ALA A 493 -6.53 -13.95 5.11
C ALA A 493 -7.69 -14.68 4.43
N VAL A 494 -8.31 -14.08 3.41
CA VAL A 494 -9.36 -14.73 2.60
C VAL A 494 -8.80 -15.92 1.81
N ASN A 495 -7.62 -15.79 1.22
CA ASN A 495 -6.95 -16.89 0.51
C ASN A 495 -6.62 -18.06 1.46
N GLN A 496 -6.15 -17.78 2.68
CA GLN A 496 -5.96 -18.78 3.73
C GLN A 496 -7.28 -19.46 4.13
N TYR A 497 -8.35 -18.67 4.29
CA TYR A 497 -9.67 -19.20 4.60
C TYR A 497 -10.17 -20.12 3.48
N LEU A 498 -10.16 -19.69 2.21
CA LEU A 498 -10.57 -20.51 1.06
C LEU A 498 -9.74 -21.81 0.96
N ALA A 499 -8.43 -21.74 1.21
CA ALA A 499 -7.59 -22.94 1.28
C ALA A 499 -8.02 -23.90 2.41
N SER A 500 -8.40 -23.38 3.58
CA SER A 500 -8.93 -24.17 4.71
C SER A 500 -10.30 -24.81 4.40
N ARG A 501 -11.09 -24.18 3.52
CA ARG A 501 -12.35 -24.68 2.96
C ARG A 501 -12.14 -25.72 1.86
N GLY A 502 -10.90 -25.87 1.41
CA GLY A 502 -10.44 -26.95 0.56
C GLY A 502 -10.14 -26.54 -0.89
N PHE A 503 -10.26 -25.27 -1.23
CA PHE A 503 -9.83 -24.75 -2.53
C PHE A 503 -8.32 -24.87 -2.70
N VAL A 504 -7.88 -25.03 -3.95
CA VAL A 504 -6.51 -24.68 -4.34
C VAL A 504 -6.53 -23.21 -4.74
N VAL A 505 -5.78 -22.36 -4.07
CA VAL A 505 -5.79 -20.91 -4.35
C VAL A 505 -4.46 -20.51 -4.99
N LEU A 506 -4.52 -19.84 -6.14
CA LEU A 506 -3.36 -19.25 -6.80
C LEU A 506 -3.49 -17.73 -6.78
N SER A 507 -2.63 -17.06 -6.02
CA SER A 507 -2.44 -15.62 -6.07
C SER A 507 -1.44 -15.29 -7.17
N VAL A 508 -1.84 -14.51 -8.17
CA VAL A 508 -1.03 -14.25 -9.38
C VAL A 508 -0.39 -12.86 -9.30
N ASN A 509 0.94 -12.79 -9.45
CA ASN A 509 1.67 -11.55 -9.69
C ASN A 509 1.83 -11.34 -11.20
N TYR A 510 0.88 -10.62 -11.80
CA TYR A 510 0.81 -10.37 -13.24
C TYR A 510 1.67 -9.16 -13.63
N ARG A 511 2.08 -9.04 -14.92
CA ARG A 511 2.81 -7.84 -15.42
C ARG A 511 2.03 -6.56 -15.10
N LEU A 512 2.71 -5.44 -14.88
CA LEU A 512 2.26 -4.24 -14.17
C LEU A 512 2.59 -4.25 -12.68
N GLY A 513 2.72 -5.42 -12.06
CA GLY A 513 3.12 -5.54 -10.67
C GLY A 513 4.56 -5.05 -10.40
N ILE A 514 4.83 -4.76 -9.13
CA ILE A 514 6.16 -4.32 -8.66
C ILE A 514 7.04 -5.51 -8.24
N GLY A 515 8.32 -5.27 -7.95
CA GLY A 515 9.25 -6.30 -7.47
C GLY A 515 10.01 -7.07 -8.56
N TYR A 516 9.65 -6.92 -9.83
CA TYR A 516 10.27 -7.62 -10.97
C TYR A 516 10.96 -6.69 -11.98
N GLY A 517 11.14 -5.42 -11.58
CA GLY A 517 11.81 -4.39 -12.38
C GLY A 517 10.85 -3.63 -13.29
N ARG A 518 11.30 -2.46 -13.76
CA ARG A 518 10.48 -1.49 -14.48
C ARG A 518 9.86 -2.06 -15.77
N ALA A 519 10.56 -2.96 -16.45
CA ALA A 519 10.04 -3.57 -17.68
C ALA A 519 8.82 -4.48 -17.43
N PHE A 520 8.75 -5.11 -16.25
CA PHE A 520 7.59 -5.89 -15.83
C PHE A 520 6.46 -4.98 -15.34
N GLU A 521 6.80 -3.93 -14.60
CA GLU A 521 5.86 -2.95 -14.02
C GLU A 521 5.25 -2.00 -15.06
N GLN A 522 5.99 -1.65 -16.11
CA GLN A 522 5.57 -0.71 -17.15
C GLN A 522 5.64 -1.36 -18.54
N PRO A 523 4.89 -2.46 -18.77
CA PRO A 523 4.88 -3.17 -20.04
C PRO A 523 4.15 -2.34 -21.10
N ASP A 524 4.41 -2.64 -22.37
CA ASP A 524 3.58 -2.11 -23.46
C ASP A 524 2.18 -2.74 -23.41
N HIS A 525 1.18 -1.98 -23.84
CA HIS A 525 -0.23 -2.42 -23.95
C HIS A 525 -0.89 -2.83 -22.62
N GLY A 526 -0.39 -2.35 -21.48
CA GLY A 526 -1.02 -2.56 -20.18
C GLY A 526 -2.34 -1.77 -20.01
N GLY A 527 -3.29 -2.33 -19.25
CA GLY A 527 -4.54 -1.65 -18.86
C GLY A 527 -5.33 -1.08 -20.02
N ALA A 528 -5.68 0.20 -19.97
CA ALA A 528 -6.46 0.87 -21.01
C ALA A 528 -5.80 0.86 -22.40
N ALA A 529 -4.50 0.54 -22.52
CA ALA A 529 -3.78 0.47 -23.78
C ALA A 529 -3.79 -0.92 -24.45
N GLY A 530 -4.52 -1.90 -23.90
CA GLY A 530 -4.68 -3.23 -24.51
C GLY A 530 -5.00 -4.37 -23.54
N GLY A 531 -4.84 -4.17 -22.23
CA GLY A 531 -5.05 -5.18 -21.19
C GLY A 531 -4.11 -6.39 -21.31
N ALA A 532 -2.85 -6.16 -21.70
CA ALA A 532 -1.88 -7.21 -21.97
C ALA A 532 -1.68 -8.18 -20.79
N GLU A 533 -1.82 -7.70 -19.57
CA GLU A 533 -1.69 -8.46 -18.33
C GLU A 533 -2.74 -9.55 -18.14
N TYR A 534 -3.90 -9.45 -18.80
CA TYR A 534 -4.93 -10.49 -18.69
C TYR A 534 -4.43 -11.86 -19.17
N GLN A 535 -3.47 -11.89 -20.11
CA GLN A 535 -2.87 -13.15 -20.57
C GLN A 535 -2.11 -13.90 -19.47
N ASP A 536 -1.57 -13.16 -18.48
CA ASP A 536 -0.82 -13.74 -17.36
C ASP A 536 -1.79 -14.45 -16.41
N VAL A 537 -2.96 -13.86 -16.18
CA VAL A 537 -4.07 -14.44 -15.40
C VAL A 537 -4.62 -15.69 -16.11
N LEU A 538 -4.92 -15.59 -17.41
CA LEU A 538 -5.44 -16.72 -18.19
C LEU A 538 -4.42 -17.88 -18.23
N SER A 539 -3.14 -17.59 -18.43
CA SER A 539 -2.10 -18.62 -18.42
C SER A 539 -1.92 -19.25 -17.04
N GLY A 540 -2.09 -18.51 -15.95
CA GLY A 540 -2.15 -19.06 -14.59
C GLY A 540 -3.30 -20.05 -14.40
N ALA A 541 -4.49 -19.74 -14.95
CA ALA A 541 -5.62 -20.67 -14.94
C ALA A 541 -5.32 -21.95 -15.74
N ARG A 542 -4.72 -21.82 -16.92
CA ARG A 542 -4.32 -22.98 -17.75
C ARG A 542 -3.22 -23.81 -17.08
N TRP A 543 -2.30 -23.17 -16.36
CA TRP A 543 -1.31 -23.86 -15.55
C TRP A 543 -1.96 -24.63 -14.41
N LEU A 544 -2.93 -24.03 -13.70
CA LEU A 544 -3.71 -24.72 -12.65
C LEU A 544 -4.45 -25.95 -13.18
N GLN A 545 -5.07 -25.86 -14.37
CA GLN A 545 -5.77 -27.01 -15.00
C GLN A 545 -4.87 -28.23 -15.20
N GLN A 546 -3.56 -28.04 -15.27
CA GLN A 546 -2.57 -29.11 -15.45
C GLN A 546 -2.02 -29.65 -14.12
N GLN A 547 -2.30 -28.98 -12.98
CA GLN A 547 -1.73 -29.38 -11.70
C GLN A 547 -2.45 -30.61 -11.11
N PRO A 548 -1.71 -31.57 -10.56
CA PRO A 548 -2.30 -32.69 -9.84
C PRO A 548 -3.20 -32.21 -8.69
N GLY A 549 -4.39 -32.82 -8.55
CA GLY A 549 -5.33 -32.47 -7.48
C GLY A 549 -6.21 -31.24 -7.76
N VAL A 550 -6.04 -30.57 -8.90
CA VAL A 550 -6.97 -29.52 -9.38
C VAL A 550 -8.04 -30.15 -10.28
N ASP A 551 -9.28 -29.69 -10.12
CA ASP A 551 -10.36 -29.98 -11.05
C ASP A 551 -10.39 -28.92 -12.16
N PRO A 552 -9.99 -29.25 -13.40
CA PRO A 552 -9.86 -28.26 -14.46
C PRO A 552 -11.21 -27.66 -14.89
N ALA A 553 -12.33 -28.29 -14.51
CA ALA A 553 -13.68 -27.82 -14.81
C ALA A 553 -14.24 -26.88 -13.74
N ARG A 554 -13.53 -26.63 -12.64
CA ARG A 554 -14.02 -25.85 -11.48
C ARG A 554 -12.98 -24.82 -11.03
N ILE A 555 -12.73 -23.85 -11.91
CA ILE A 555 -11.84 -22.72 -11.63
C ILE A 555 -12.69 -21.45 -11.51
N GLY A 556 -12.59 -20.74 -10.39
CA GLY A 556 -13.12 -19.39 -10.25
C GLY A 556 -12.01 -18.36 -10.14
N ILE A 557 -12.42 -17.10 -10.04
CA ILE A 557 -11.50 -15.96 -9.89
C ILE A 557 -12.12 -14.93 -8.96
N TRP A 558 -11.30 -14.22 -8.20
CA TRP A 558 -11.76 -13.06 -7.44
C TRP A 558 -10.63 -12.03 -7.29
N GLY A 559 -11.03 -10.80 -7.06
CA GLY A 559 -10.13 -9.68 -6.81
C GLY A 559 -10.94 -8.40 -6.70
N GLY A 560 -10.27 -7.33 -6.31
CA GLY A 560 -10.91 -6.02 -6.33
C GLY A 560 -10.08 -4.92 -6.97
N SER A 561 -10.73 -3.81 -7.30
CA SER A 561 -10.14 -2.70 -8.04
C SER A 561 -9.64 -3.19 -9.40
N TYR A 562 -8.35 -3.04 -9.71
CA TYR A 562 -7.72 -3.68 -10.88
C TYR A 562 -7.93 -5.20 -10.93
N GLY A 563 -8.01 -5.88 -9.78
CA GLY A 563 -8.34 -7.30 -9.68
C GLY A 563 -9.81 -7.60 -9.98
N GLY A 564 -10.71 -6.64 -9.71
CA GLY A 564 -12.10 -6.67 -10.16
C GLY A 564 -12.17 -6.55 -11.69
N TYR A 565 -11.46 -5.57 -12.26
CA TYR A 565 -11.26 -5.47 -13.71
C TYR A 565 -10.78 -6.80 -14.34
N LEU A 566 -9.74 -7.44 -13.78
CA LEU A 566 -9.24 -8.72 -14.27
C LEU A 566 -10.23 -9.89 -14.04
N THR A 567 -11.05 -9.82 -13.00
CA THR A 567 -12.18 -10.74 -12.77
C THR A 567 -13.24 -10.58 -13.86
N GLY A 568 -13.68 -9.36 -14.15
CA GLY A 568 -14.58 -9.07 -15.26
C GLY A 568 -14.00 -9.50 -16.62
N MET A 569 -12.72 -9.25 -16.86
CA MET A 569 -12.02 -9.68 -18.09
C MET A 569 -12.00 -11.20 -18.22
N ALA A 570 -11.73 -11.92 -17.12
CA ALA A 570 -11.76 -13.38 -17.09
C ALA A 570 -13.13 -13.95 -17.46
N LEU A 571 -14.19 -13.39 -16.89
CA LEU A 571 -15.55 -13.89 -17.08
C LEU A 571 -16.13 -13.50 -18.45
N SER A 572 -15.90 -12.26 -18.90
CA SER A 572 -16.32 -11.77 -20.22
C SER A 572 -15.62 -12.49 -21.38
N ARG A 573 -14.31 -12.72 -21.29
CA ARG A 573 -13.50 -13.30 -22.37
C ARG A 573 -13.42 -14.82 -22.34
N ASN A 574 -13.49 -15.43 -21.15
CA ASN A 574 -13.19 -16.85 -20.95
C ASN A 574 -14.09 -17.54 -19.91
N SER A 575 -15.40 -17.36 -20.00
CA SER A 575 -16.39 -18.17 -19.26
C SER A 575 -16.26 -19.70 -19.51
N ASP A 576 -15.58 -20.11 -20.59
CA ASP A 576 -15.20 -21.52 -20.84
C ASP A 576 -14.16 -22.04 -19.83
N VAL A 577 -13.34 -21.15 -19.26
CA VAL A 577 -12.32 -21.45 -18.24
C VAL A 577 -12.85 -21.14 -16.85
N PHE A 578 -13.27 -19.90 -16.63
CA PHE A 578 -13.66 -19.38 -15.33
C PHE A 578 -15.16 -19.59 -15.12
N LYS A 579 -15.54 -20.35 -14.09
CA LYS A 579 -16.92 -20.80 -13.86
C LYS A 579 -17.73 -19.92 -12.93
N ALA A 580 -17.05 -19.05 -12.18
CA ALA A 580 -17.66 -18.03 -11.34
C ALA A 580 -16.59 -17.01 -10.96
N GLY A 581 -16.99 -15.81 -10.60
CA GLY A 581 -16.08 -14.90 -9.92
C GLY A 581 -16.74 -13.91 -8.97
N ALA A 582 -15.93 -13.32 -8.10
CA ALA A 582 -16.33 -12.25 -7.21
C ALA A 582 -15.51 -11.00 -7.55
N ASP A 583 -16.21 -9.98 -8.06
CA ASP A 583 -15.67 -8.70 -8.49
C ASP A 583 -15.94 -7.67 -7.40
N LEU A 584 -14.88 -7.21 -6.75
CA LEU A 584 -14.94 -6.14 -5.77
C LEU A 584 -14.56 -4.83 -6.48
N HIS A 585 -15.52 -3.95 -6.72
CA HIS A 585 -15.33 -2.58 -7.24
C HIS A 585 -14.35 -2.48 -8.42
N GLY A 586 -14.54 -3.34 -9.42
CA GLY A 586 -13.75 -3.37 -10.65
C GLY A 586 -13.99 -2.19 -11.60
N VAL A 587 -12.97 -1.88 -12.39
CA VAL A 587 -13.14 -1.03 -13.58
C VAL A 587 -13.73 -1.87 -14.71
N HIS A 588 -14.88 -1.49 -15.25
CA HIS A 588 -15.61 -2.26 -16.29
C HIS A 588 -15.62 -1.59 -17.66
N ASP A 589 -15.38 -0.29 -17.71
CA ASP A 589 -15.18 0.53 -18.90
C ASP A 589 -14.09 1.60 -18.66
N TRP A 590 -12.88 1.30 -19.14
CA TRP A 590 -11.74 2.23 -19.12
C TRP A 590 -12.00 3.50 -19.93
N SER A 591 -12.75 3.41 -21.03
CA SER A 591 -13.01 4.58 -21.88
C SER A 591 -13.86 5.62 -21.13
N ARG A 592 -14.80 5.14 -20.32
CA ARG A 592 -15.59 5.96 -19.41
C ARG A 592 -14.73 6.53 -18.29
N LEU A 593 -13.99 5.68 -17.58
CA LEU A 593 -13.17 6.10 -16.44
C LEU A 593 -12.19 7.22 -16.85
N VAL A 594 -11.43 7.00 -17.92
CA VAL A 594 -10.43 7.95 -18.38
C VAL A 594 -11.07 9.25 -18.89
N SER A 595 -12.27 9.18 -19.50
CA SER A 595 -13.02 10.38 -19.89
C SER A 595 -13.55 11.19 -18.71
N GLU A 596 -13.86 10.54 -17.59
CA GLU A 596 -14.39 11.17 -16.37
C GLU A 596 -13.28 11.75 -15.48
N GLU A 597 -12.11 11.11 -15.42
CA GLU A 597 -11.00 11.53 -14.57
C GLU A 597 -10.05 12.50 -15.25
N ASN A 598 -9.64 12.19 -16.49
CA ASN A 598 -8.55 12.89 -17.16
C ASN A 598 -8.90 13.22 -18.62
N PRO A 599 -10.00 13.96 -18.88
CA PRO A 599 -10.33 14.37 -20.24
C PRO A 599 -9.25 15.31 -20.78
N PRO A 600 -8.82 15.17 -22.05
CA PRO A 600 -7.87 16.09 -22.63
C PRO A 600 -8.47 17.49 -22.66
N ALA A 601 -7.60 18.50 -22.61
CA ALA A 601 -8.02 19.88 -22.80
C ALA A 601 -8.80 20.03 -24.12
N LYS A 602 -9.91 20.76 -24.09
CA LYS A 602 -10.68 21.12 -25.30
C LYS A 602 -9.86 22.11 -26.15
N ARG A 603 -8.99 21.60 -27.02
CA ARG A 603 -8.10 22.36 -27.89
C ARG A 603 -8.05 21.80 -29.32
N TYR A 604 -7.36 22.46 -30.24
CA TYR A 604 -7.24 21.99 -31.63
C TYR A 604 -6.45 20.67 -31.75
N GLU A 605 -5.32 20.56 -31.03
CA GLU A 605 -4.49 19.36 -31.00
C GLU A 605 -5.06 18.33 -30.00
N GLN A 606 -5.75 17.31 -30.51
CA GLN A 606 -6.37 16.24 -29.71
C GLN A 606 -5.54 14.95 -29.63
N GLY A 607 -4.44 14.86 -30.38
CA GLY A 607 -3.59 13.67 -30.38
C GLY A 607 -4.32 12.42 -30.90
N ASP A 608 -4.10 11.29 -30.25
CA ASP A 608 -4.72 9.99 -30.56
C ASP A 608 -5.92 9.66 -29.66
N TRP A 609 -6.55 10.67 -29.05
CA TRP A 609 -7.61 10.48 -28.05
C TRP A 609 -8.76 9.57 -28.48
N ASP A 610 -9.35 9.78 -29.67
CA ASP A 610 -10.45 8.94 -30.15
C ASP A 610 -10.02 7.47 -30.35
N ARG A 611 -8.78 7.26 -30.84
CA ARG A 611 -8.21 5.92 -30.99
C ARG A 611 -7.97 5.29 -29.62
N PHE A 612 -7.45 6.06 -28.68
CA PHE A 612 -7.21 5.63 -27.31
C PHE A 612 -8.52 5.22 -26.62
N LEU A 613 -9.58 6.04 -26.69
CA LEU A 613 -10.89 5.69 -26.11
C LEU A 613 -11.47 4.41 -26.70
N LYS A 614 -11.33 4.20 -28.02
CA LYS A 614 -11.72 2.94 -28.64
C LYS A 614 -10.92 1.75 -28.08
N THR A 615 -9.59 1.87 -28.00
CA THR A 615 -8.73 0.82 -27.44
C THR A 615 -9.02 0.57 -25.96
N ALA A 616 -9.27 1.62 -25.18
CA ALA A 616 -9.64 1.53 -23.78
C ALA A 616 -10.94 0.73 -23.60
N PHE A 617 -11.97 1.05 -24.39
CA PHE A 617 -13.22 0.27 -24.38
C PHE A 617 -12.98 -1.19 -24.76
N GLU A 618 -12.24 -1.46 -25.84
CA GLU A 618 -11.90 -2.83 -26.27
C GLU A 618 -11.06 -3.61 -25.24
N SER A 619 -10.33 -2.89 -24.39
CA SER A 619 -9.55 -3.44 -23.28
C SER A 619 -10.39 -3.71 -22.02
N SER A 620 -11.70 -3.45 -22.05
CA SER A 620 -12.58 -3.50 -20.90
C SER A 620 -13.54 -4.70 -20.90
N PRO A 621 -14.01 -5.17 -19.73
CA PRO A 621 -15.05 -6.20 -19.64
C PRO A 621 -16.31 -5.89 -20.48
N ASP A 622 -16.74 -4.63 -20.49
CA ASP A 622 -17.97 -4.19 -21.15
C ASP A 622 -17.97 -4.38 -22.68
N ALA A 623 -16.81 -4.46 -23.31
CA ALA A 623 -16.69 -4.72 -24.74
C ALA A 623 -17.03 -6.17 -25.12
N GLN A 624 -16.99 -7.11 -24.17
CA GLN A 624 -17.21 -8.55 -24.41
C GLN A 624 -18.38 -9.14 -23.61
N ILE A 625 -19.33 -8.31 -23.20
CA ILE A 625 -20.57 -8.76 -22.51
C ILE A 625 -21.31 -9.85 -23.30
N ALA A 626 -21.26 -9.78 -24.63
CA ALA A 626 -21.91 -10.76 -25.50
C ALA A 626 -21.38 -12.19 -25.32
N ASP A 627 -20.16 -12.36 -24.80
CA ASP A 627 -19.52 -13.67 -24.58
C ASP A 627 -19.50 -14.10 -23.10
N TRP A 628 -19.86 -13.20 -22.19
CA TRP A 628 -19.96 -13.48 -20.76
C TRP A 628 -21.12 -14.46 -20.47
N ARG A 629 -20.83 -15.59 -19.80
CA ARG A 629 -21.86 -16.57 -19.37
C ARG A 629 -21.78 -16.95 -17.90
N SER A 630 -20.59 -16.88 -17.30
CA SER A 630 -20.35 -17.32 -15.92
C SER A 630 -20.97 -16.36 -14.90
N PRO A 631 -21.53 -16.89 -13.80
CA PRO A 631 -22.10 -16.05 -12.75
C PRO A 631 -21.04 -15.19 -12.04
N VAL A 632 -21.43 -13.98 -11.64
CA VAL A 632 -20.56 -13.06 -10.90
C VAL A 632 -21.24 -12.50 -9.64
N LEU A 633 -20.46 -12.29 -8.58
CA LEU A 633 -20.86 -11.48 -7.43
C LEU A 633 -20.20 -10.10 -7.59
N LEU A 634 -21.00 -9.03 -7.66
CA LEU A 634 -20.54 -7.65 -7.69
C LEU A 634 -20.60 -7.06 -6.28
N ILE A 635 -19.50 -6.48 -5.78
CA ILE A 635 -19.42 -5.87 -4.45
C ILE A 635 -18.80 -4.49 -4.56
N GLN A 636 -19.42 -3.44 -4.02
CA GLN A 636 -18.79 -2.11 -4.01
C GLN A 636 -19.37 -1.20 -2.92
N GLY A 637 -18.51 -0.36 -2.33
CA GLY A 637 -18.93 0.79 -1.53
C GLY A 637 -19.38 1.94 -2.43
N ASP A 638 -20.50 2.61 -2.14
CA ASP A 638 -21.05 3.61 -3.07
C ASP A 638 -20.35 4.98 -3.00
N ASP A 639 -19.60 5.27 -1.94
CA ASP A 639 -18.70 6.44 -1.80
C ASP A 639 -17.25 6.11 -2.20
N ASP A 640 -17.10 5.25 -3.22
CA ASP A 640 -15.81 4.90 -3.78
C ASP A 640 -15.21 6.06 -4.61
N ARG A 641 -14.13 6.63 -4.07
CA ARG A 641 -13.40 7.78 -4.63
C ARG A 641 -12.14 7.37 -5.42
N ASN A 642 -12.10 6.11 -5.86
CA ASN A 642 -11.01 5.55 -6.67
C ASN A 642 -11.56 4.88 -7.94
N VAL A 643 -12.58 4.03 -7.80
CA VAL A 643 -13.37 3.49 -8.92
C VAL A 643 -14.82 3.93 -8.74
N ARG A 644 -15.30 4.81 -9.62
CA ARG A 644 -16.66 5.36 -9.48
C ARG A 644 -17.71 4.25 -9.47
N PHE A 645 -18.67 4.34 -8.54
CA PHE A 645 -19.79 3.39 -8.41
C PHE A 645 -20.61 3.22 -9.71
N ASN A 646 -20.57 4.21 -10.59
CA ASN A 646 -21.22 4.16 -11.91
C ASN A 646 -20.71 2.99 -12.80
N GLN A 647 -19.50 2.47 -12.55
CA GLN A 647 -18.93 1.31 -13.23
C GLN A 647 -19.73 0.04 -12.90
N THR A 648 -20.06 -0.18 -11.63
CA THR A 648 -20.89 -1.31 -11.21
C THR A 648 -22.33 -1.16 -11.67
N VAL A 649 -22.88 0.05 -11.63
CA VAL A 649 -24.24 0.33 -12.12
C VAL A 649 -24.38 -0.01 -13.62
N ASP A 650 -23.41 0.40 -14.45
CA ASP A 650 -23.45 0.10 -15.88
C ASP A 650 -23.29 -1.39 -16.16
N LEU A 651 -22.31 -2.06 -15.53
CA LEU A 651 -22.09 -3.49 -15.70
C LEU A 651 -23.34 -4.30 -15.30
N ALA A 652 -23.94 -4.04 -14.14
CA ALA A 652 -25.14 -4.73 -13.68
C ALA A 652 -26.29 -4.63 -14.70
N GLY A 653 -26.53 -3.42 -15.25
CA GLY A 653 -27.52 -3.20 -16.30
C GLY A 653 -27.24 -3.99 -17.58
N ARG A 654 -25.97 -4.08 -17.99
CA ARG A 654 -25.54 -4.87 -19.16
C ARG A 654 -25.70 -6.37 -18.93
N LEU A 655 -25.32 -6.87 -17.75
CA LEU A 655 -25.49 -8.28 -17.37
C LEU A 655 -26.97 -8.68 -17.34
N THR A 656 -27.83 -7.84 -16.75
CA THR A 656 -29.29 -8.05 -16.79
C THR A 656 -29.80 -8.18 -18.23
N LYS A 657 -29.41 -7.25 -19.11
CA LYS A 657 -29.84 -7.26 -20.52
C LYS A 657 -29.32 -8.48 -21.28
N ALA A 658 -28.11 -8.94 -20.96
CA ALA A 658 -27.50 -10.13 -21.56
C ALA A 658 -28.01 -11.45 -20.97
N GLY A 659 -28.77 -11.42 -19.87
CA GLY A 659 -29.26 -12.61 -19.18
C GLY A 659 -28.15 -13.37 -18.43
N VAL A 660 -27.06 -12.68 -18.07
CA VAL A 660 -25.98 -13.25 -17.26
C VAL A 660 -26.40 -13.24 -15.79
N PRO A 661 -26.33 -14.38 -15.07
CA PRO A 661 -26.67 -14.40 -13.65
C PRO A 661 -25.65 -13.60 -12.82
N PHE A 662 -26.12 -12.72 -11.94
CA PHE A 662 -25.25 -12.08 -10.96
C PHE A 662 -25.96 -11.90 -9.60
N GLU A 663 -25.15 -11.77 -8.56
CA GLU A 663 -25.53 -11.30 -7.23
C GLU A 663 -24.86 -9.94 -7.01
N GLU A 664 -25.50 -9.04 -6.25
CA GLU A 664 -24.94 -7.72 -5.93
C GLU A 664 -24.91 -7.47 -4.42
N LEU A 665 -23.86 -6.81 -3.94
CA LEU A 665 -23.71 -6.35 -2.57
C LEU A 665 -23.16 -4.91 -2.59
N VAL A 666 -24.06 -3.95 -2.40
CA VAL A 666 -23.68 -2.54 -2.22
C VAL A 666 -23.51 -2.26 -0.72
N ILE A 667 -22.47 -1.51 -0.36
CA ILE A 667 -22.19 -1.09 1.02
C ILE A 667 -22.22 0.44 1.09
N PRO A 668 -23.35 1.04 1.47
CA PRO A 668 -23.48 2.49 1.50
C PRO A 668 -22.43 3.19 2.38
N ASN A 669 -21.91 4.32 1.91
CA ASN A 669 -20.92 5.21 2.52
C ASN A 669 -19.55 4.57 2.81
N GLU A 670 -19.31 3.35 2.34
CA GLU A 670 -17.96 2.79 2.31
C GLU A 670 -17.18 3.28 1.09
N ILE A 671 -15.87 3.43 1.29
CA ILE A 671 -14.93 3.87 0.26
C ILE A 671 -14.31 2.67 -0.47
N HIS A 672 -13.30 2.94 -1.31
CA HIS A 672 -12.63 1.92 -2.12
C HIS A 672 -11.98 0.80 -1.30
N GLY A 673 -11.13 1.16 -0.33
CA GLY A 673 -10.63 0.24 0.67
C GLY A 673 -11.52 0.33 1.91
N PHE A 674 -12.37 -0.68 2.17
CA PHE A 674 -13.36 -0.55 3.24
C PHE A 674 -12.72 -0.17 4.57
N LEU A 675 -13.29 0.84 5.21
CA LEU A 675 -12.77 1.40 6.45
C LEU A 675 -13.16 0.56 7.66
N ARG A 676 -14.32 -0.13 7.59
CA ARG A 676 -14.83 -0.95 8.69
C ARG A 676 -14.49 -2.42 8.52
N TYR A 677 -14.15 -3.06 9.63
CA TYR A 677 -14.01 -4.52 9.68
C TYR A 677 -15.33 -5.22 9.37
N GLU A 678 -16.46 -4.68 9.84
CA GLU A 678 -17.78 -5.22 9.55
C GLU A 678 -18.07 -5.28 8.04
N SER A 679 -17.67 -4.26 7.29
CA SER A 679 -17.83 -4.19 5.83
C SER A 679 -16.96 -5.23 5.13
N TRP A 680 -15.69 -5.36 5.52
CA TRP A 680 -14.80 -6.44 5.04
C TRP A 680 -15.39 -7.82 5.31
N LEU A 681 -15.81 -8.09 6.55
CA LEU A 681 -16.40 -9.37 6.92
C LEU A 681 -17.65 -9.69 6.08
N LYS A 682 -18.51 -8.70 5.83
CA LYS A 682 -19.72 -8.86 5.00
C LYS A 682 -19.35 -9.19 3.55
N ALA A 683 -18.41 -8.45 2.96
CA ALA A 683 -17.94 -8.67 1.60
C ALA A 683 -17.26 -10.03 1.44
N ASP A 684 -16.32 -10.37 2.32
CA ASP A 684 -15.54 -11.60 2.25
C ASP A 684 -16.39 -12.85 2.53
N ALA A 685 -17.36 -12.74 3.44
CA ALA A 685 -18.33 -13.82 3.68
C ALA A 685 -19.19 -14.07 2.44
N ALA A 686 -19.62 -13.01 1.73
CA ALA A 686 -20.37 -13.13 0.49
C ALA A 686 -19.51 -13.75 -0.63
N THR A 687 -18.27 -13.31 -0.77
CA THR A 687 -17.29 -13.88 -1.72
C THR A 687 -17.08 -15.37 -1.48
N ALA A 688 -16.76 -15.78 -0.26
CA ALA A 688 -16.50 -17.17 0.04
C ALA A 688 -17.75 -18.04 -0.14
N ARG A 689 -18.93 -17.57 0.32
CA ARG A 689 -20.22 -18.25 0.07
C ARG A 689 -20.45 -18.46 -1.41
N PHE A 690 -20.33 -17.39 -2.20
CA PHE A 690 -20.60 -17.42 -3.63
C PHE A 690 -19.69 -18.41 -4.36
N LEU A 691 -18.38 -18.36 -4.10
CA LEU A 691 -17.43 -19.29 -4.70
C LEU A 691 -17.70 -20.75 -4.28
N GLU A 692 -18.03 -21.01 -3.02
CA GLU A 692 -18.42 -22.35 -2.54
C GLU A 692 -19.68 -22.89 -3.24
N GLU A 693 -20.69 -22.04 -3.42
CA GLU A 693 -21.94 -22.41 -4.08
C GLU A 693 -21.74 -22.69 -5.58
N LYS A 694 -21.02 -21.82 -6.31
CA LYS A 694 -20.90 -21.94 -7.77
C LYS A 694 -19.85 -22.97 -8.21
N LEU A 695 -18.78 -23.15 -7.44
CA LEU A 695 -17.72 -24.14 -7.75
C LEU A 695 -17.95 -25.49 -7.06
N GLY A 696 -18.97 -25.57 -6.22
CA GLY A 696 -19.39 -26.76 -5.51
C GLY A 696 -18.50 -27.10 -4.31
N PRO A 697 -19.06 -27.83 -3.32
CA PRO A 697 -18.36 -28.14 -2.08
C PRO A 697 -17.10 -28.96 -2.33
N VAL A 698 -16.10 -28.77 -1.46
CA VAL A 698 -14.88 -29.59 -1.46
C VAL A 698 -15.08 -30.94 -0.74
N GLY A 699 -16.32 -31.42 -0.67
CA GLY A 699 -16.73 -32.70 -0.08
C GLY A 699 -16.53 -32.86 1.42
#